data_AF-A0A1W5D506-F1
#
_entry.id   AF-A0A1W5D506-F1
#
_cell.length_a   1.000
_cell.length_b   1.000
_cell.length_c   1.000
_cell.angle_alpha   90.00
_cell.angle_beta   90.00
_cell.angle_gamma   90.00
#
_symmetry.space_group_name_H-M   'P 1'
#
loop_
_entity.id
_entity.type
_entity.pdbx_description
1 polymer ?
#
loop_
_entity_poly.entity_id
_entity_poly.type
_entity_poly.pdbx_seq_one_letter_code
_entity_poly.pdbx_strand_id
1 'polypeptide(L)'
;MATTTATQTSQSHSHINGTLKINGASAHDASYIPRGPVTTPLNFFQPPADGSTPFNYVEQPPEGQPQRNFSDIAIPVEISDIRGQEHKFTLDQNAFEALKDISSEEHEFADDSHIKKVYYPEVEKLILDNVPGAKRVLIFDHTIRRANPNASRAPVTRVHIDQTLASAEARVRHHLPDEADTLIKSRYRIINVWRPINGAVESFPLGFADSSSVRDEDIVGVEHRYPDRTGETAGVKHSDSQKWYYWSGMTNDERLLLKCSDSDEVVRQSGGRVPHTAFVHPSFLNIHSFLNIHSFLNIHNFHNYLPKVDGSVFKIDGRAEYFAGTNTWWLGYLMQDADVDLVLSQIAASKLKVTKIWGFGNVNNPVDHNWGVYFQVLNESLSETGQYINFNPANGIPRLDYAISAAERYGVKLVLPLLNNWDDLGGINSYTTAFGGNSTSFYTDQKSQTASKNYIKFIVERYKKSSAIFAWELCNEPRCRGCPPSTIYNWASDISAYIKSLDPRHMVTLGDEGWFYPPEGDGSYAYSGYEGVDFVRNLGIETLDYSTFHLYPDQWGYNYSWGSEWILQHDAACQAAGKVCVLEEYGASSDMVANMQPWQETVLCNTTNIGYDSFWQFGTSGVGATDEYSVFYKTSDYQVLAMQHAEDMLKKAPVANVLNGVIT
;
A
#
# COMPACT_ATOMS: atom_id res chain seq x y z
N MET A 1 -6.45 31.97 -63.05
CA MET A 1 -5.91 30.66 -62.68
C MET A 1 -4.48 30.87 -62.22
N ALA A 2 -4.26 30.90 -60.91
CA ALA A 2 -2.95 30.87 -60.30
C ALA A 2 -3.12 30.20 -58.94
N THR A 3 -2.49 29.05 -58.79
CA THR A 3 -2.35 28.24 -57.58
C THR A 3 -1.42 28.96 -56.61
N THR A 4 -1.88 29.14 -55.36
CA THR A 4 -1.03 29.56 -54.24
C THR A 4 -1.03 28.45 -53.19
N THR A 5 0.09 27.75 -53.11
CA THR A 5 0.49 26.83 -52.05
C THR A 5 0.87 27.64 -50.82
N ALA A 6 0.22 27.39 -49.68
CA ALA A 6 0.59 27.99 -48.39
C ALA A 6 1.48 27.00 -47.63
N THR A 7 2.74 27.37 -47.43
CA THR A 7 3.70 26.72 -46.53
C THR A 7 3.40 27.17 -45.10
N GLN A 8 2.99 26.25 -44.22
CA GLN A 8 2.97 26.49 -42.77
C GLN A 8 4.34 26.14 -42.18
N THR A 9 4.96 27.14 -41.57
CA THR A 9 6.19 27.05 -40.77
C THR A 9 5.87 26.50 -39.38
N SER A 10 6.60 25.46 -38.97
CA SER A 10 6.62 24.88 -37.63
C SER A 10 7.05 25.93 -36.59
N GLN A 11 6.19 26.20 -35.60
CA GLN A 11 6.58 26.94 -34.41
C GLN A 11 7.27 25.99 -33.42
N SER A 12 8.52 26.32 -33.12
CA SER A 12 9.37 25.65 -32.13
C SER A 12 8.91 25.96 -30.71
N HIS A 13 8.88 24.93 -29.86
CA HIS A 13 8.68 25.00 -28.42
C HIS A 13 9.58 26.06 -27.75
N SER A 14 8.98 27.02 -27.04
CA SER A 14 9.71 28.00 -26.24
C SER A 14 10.02 27.41 -24.86
N HIS A 15 11.32 27.21 -24.60
CA HIS A 15 11.88 26.83 -23.30
C HIS A 15 11.48 27.81 -22.17
N ILE A 16 10.93 27.28 -21.07
CA ILE A 16 10.77 28.02 -19.81
C ILE A 16 11.99 27.74 -18.94
N ASN A 17 12.95 28.68 -18.94
CA ASN A 17 14.06 28.71 -17.98
C ASN A 17 13.61 29.42 -16.70
N GLY A 18 13.15 28.66 -15.69
CA GLY A 18 12.92 29.13 -14.33
C GLY A 18 13.88 28.43 -13.36
N THR A 19 14.87 29.15 -12.83
CA THR A 19 15.83 28.61 -11.86
C THR A 19 15.15 28.39 -10.51
N LEU A 20 14.87 27.13 -10.14
CA LEU A 20 14.38 26.73 -8.83
C LEU A 20 15.47 26.90 -7.77
N LYS A 21 15.27 27.81 -6.81
CA LYS A 21 16.02 27.86 -5.54
C LYS A 21 15.17 27.20 -4.46
N ILE A 22 15.63 26.05 -3.96
CA ILE A 22 15.04 25.38 -2.79
C ILE A 22 15.90 25.72 -1.57
N ASN A 23 15.30 26.42 -0.60
CA ASN A 23 15.93 26.65 0.70
C ASN A 23 15.98 25.34 1.48
N GLY A 24 17.16 24.96 1.97
CA GLY A 24 17.38 23.72 2.72
C GLY A 24 16.58 23.66 4.02
N ALA A 25 15.86 22.56 4.22
CA ALA A 25 15.30 22.16 5.51
C ALA A 25 16.29 21.22 6.22
N SER A 26 16.48 21.45 7.52
CA SER A 26 17.43 20.76 8.39
C SER A 26 17.16 19.27 8.55
N ALA A 27 18.23 18.46 8.58
CA ALA A 27 18.20 17.04 8.87
C ALA A 27 17.61 16.73 10.27
N HIS A 28 16.69 15.76 10.35
CA HIS A 28 16.24 15.20 11.62
C HIS A 28 17.32 14.28 12.22
N ASP A 29 17.53 14.40 13.53
CA ASP A 29 18.53 13.70 14.33
C ASP A 29 18.12 12.24 14.58
N ALA A 30 19.01 11.29 14.25
CA ALA A 30 18.82 9.84 14.44
C ALA A 30 18.75 9.41 15.93
N SER A 31 18.84 10.36 16.87
CA SER A 31 18.70 10.14 18.32
C SER A 31 17.26 10.25 18.84
N TYR A 32 16.31 10.69 18.01
CA TYR A 32 14.95 10.98 18.45
C TYR A 32 14.09 9.72 18.58
N ILE A 33 13.72 9.37 19.83
CA ILE A 33 12.74 8.33 20.15
C ILE A 33 11.34 8.98 20.24
N PRO A 34 10.35 8.52 19.46
CA PRO A 34 8.97 9.02 19.58
C PRO A 34 8.33 8.70 20.94
N ARG A 35 7.65 9.69 21.54
CA ARG A 35 7.02 9.60 22.87
C ARG A 35 5.66 10.29 22.89
N GLY A 36 4.88 10.02 23.93
CA GLY A 36 3.57 10.65 24.17
C GLY A 36 2.39 9.77 23.74
N PRO A 37 1.15 10.17 24.06
CA PRO A 37 -0.03 9.39 23.68
C PRO A 37 -0.14 9.25 22.16
N VAL A 38 -0.62 8.10 21.71
CA VAL A 38 -0.77 7.77 20.28
C VAL A 38 -2.15 7.22 20.00
N THR A 39 -2.69 7.49 18.81
CA THR A 39 -3.91 6.84 18.32
C THR A 39 -3.56 5.96 17.14
N THR A 40 -3.82 4.67 17.24
CA THR A 40 -3.49 3.68 16.21
C THR A 40 -4.45 2.49 16.27
N PRO A 41 -4.70 1.76 15.16
CA PRO A 41 -5.56 0.60 15.18
C PRO A 41 -4.98 -0.55 16.03
N LEU A 42 -5.78 -1.11 16.94
CA LEU A 42 -5.53 -2.39 17.59
C LEU A 42 -6.48 -3.46 17.05
N ASN A 43 -6.01 -4.71 16.91
CA ASN A 43 -6.81 -5.81 16.34
C ASN A 43 -7.51 -6.61 17.44
N PHE A 44 -8.79 -6.34 17.66
CA PHE A 44 -9.62 -6.99 18.68
C PHE A 44 -10.28 -8.26 18.16
N PHE A 45 -10.59 -9.18 19.06
CA PHE A 45 -11.26 -10.44 18.75
C PHE A 45 -12.71 -10.22 18.32
N GLN A 46 -13.12 -10.89 17.23
CA GLN A 46 -14.50 -10.98 16.79
C GLN A 46 -14.96 -12.45 16.81
N PRO A 47 -16.02 -12.79 17.56
CA PRO A 47 -16.45 -14.17 17.71
C PRO A 47 -16.96 -14.78 16.38
N PRO A 48 -16.96 -16.11 16.24
CA PRO A 48 -17.57 -16.80 15.11
C PRO A 48 -19.04 -16.38 14.94
N ALA A 49 -19.45 -16.09 13.70
CA ALA A 49 -20.79 -15.60 13.40
C ALA A 49 -21.90 -16.62 13.72
N ASP A 50 -21.55 -17.91 13.75
CA ASP A 50 -22.43 -19.02 14.11
C ASP A 50 -22.53 -19.27 15.62
N GLY A 51 -21.78 -18.52 16.44
CA GLY A 51 -21.73 -18.67 17.89
C GLY A 51 -20.96 -19.91 18.38
N SER A 52 -20.22 -20.60 17.50
CA SER A 52 -19.41 -21.76 17.88
C SER A 52 -18.26 -21.38 18.83
N THR A 53 -17.77 -22.36 19.60
CA THR A 53 -16.59 -22.15 20.46
C THR A 53 -15.39 -21.73 19.62
N PRO A 54 -14.74 -20.60 19.93
CA PRO A 54 -13.58 -20.14 19.18
C PRO A 54 -12.42 -21.12 19.32
N PHE A 55 -11.78 -21.47 18.21
CA PHE A 55 -10.59 -22.30 18.19
C PHE A 55 -9.55 -21.79 17.21
N ASN A 56 -8.30 -22.17 17.45
CA ASN A 56 -7.18 -22.06 16.54
C ASN A 56 -6.35 -23.35 16.65
N TYR A 57 -6.16 -24.05 15.53
CA TYR A 57 -5.17 -25.12 15.44
C TYR A 57 -3.78 -24.48 15.53
N VAL A 58 -2.88 -25.08 16.31
CA VAL A 58 -1.50 -24.56 16.44
C VAL A 58 -0.61 -25.13 15.32
N GLU A 59 -0.96 -26.31 14.84
CA GLU A 59 -0.31 -27.01 13.72
C GLU A 59 -1.28 -27.12 12.53
N GLN A 60 -0.96 -27.96 11.56
CA GLN A 60 -1.80 -28.17 10.38
C GLN A 60 -3.18 -28.73 10.80
N PRO A 61 -4.28 -28.09 10.37
CA PRO A 61 -5.62 -28.54 10.73
C PRO A 61 -5.98 -29.84 10.00
N PRO A 62 -6.93 -30.64 10.52
CA PRO A 62 -7.49 -31.76 9.79
C PRO A 62 -8.06 -31.32 8.43
N GLU A 63 -8.01 -32.21 7.43
CA GLU A 63 -8.47 -31.91 6.07
C GLU A 63 -9.91 -31.37 6.07
N GLY A 64 -10.13 -30.24 5.39
CA GLY A 64 -11.42 -29.56 5.32
C GLY A 64 -11.78 -28.63 6.49
N GLN A 65 -10.92 -28.51 7.52
CA GLN A 65 -11.13 -27.57 8.63
C GLN A 65 -10.31 -26.28 8.44
N PRO A 66 -10.87 -25.10 8.76
CA PRO A 66 -10.10 -23.87 8.76
C PRO A 66 -9.09 -23.86 9.92
N GLN A 67 -8.00 -23.09 9.80
CA GLN A 67 -7.01 -22.93 10.87
C GLN A 67 -7.66 -22.41 12.16
N ARG A 68 -8.61 -21.47 12.03
CA ARG A 68 -9.41 -20.88 13.10
C ARG A 68 -10.80 -20.53 12.60
N ASN A 69 -11.78 -20.41 13.51
CA ASN A 69 -13.17 -20.06 13.18
C ASN A 69 -13.59 -18.62 13.60
N PHE A 70 -12.68 -17.83 14.16
CA PHE A 70 -12.92 -16.45 14.57
C PHE A 70 -12.11 -15.45 13.73
N SER A 71 -12.54 -14.19 13.72
CA SER A 71 -11.86 -13.09 13.01
C SER A 71 -11.35 -12.03 13.99
N ASP A 72 -10.67 -11.03 13.46
CA ASP A 72 -10.21 -9.87 14.21
C ASP A 72 -10.79 -8.60 13.56
N ILE A 73 -11.01 -7.55 14.33
CA ILE A 73 -11.46 -6.23 13.86
C ILE A 73 -10.47 -5.15 14.32
N ALA A 74 -9.99 -4.33 13.38
CA ALA A 74 -9.09 -3.23 13.66
C ALA A 74 -9.89 -2.00 14.12
N ILE A 75 -9.61 -1.51 15.33
CA ILE A 75 -10.28 -0.35 15.91
C ILE A 75 -9.23 0.67 16.36
N PRO A 76 -9.31 1.94 15.92
CA PRO A 76 -8.43 3.00 16.40
C PRO A 76 -8.61 3.18 17.92
N VAL A 77 -7.51 3.07 18.66
CA VAL A 77 -7.48 3.20 20.12
C VAL A 77 -6.44 4.25 20.51
N GLU A 78 -6.79 5.10 21.47
CA GLU A 78 -5.82 5.96 22.15
C GLU A 78 -5.02 5.14 23.16
N ILE A 79 -3.71 5.12 23.00
CA ILE A 79 -2.75 4.39 23.83
C ILE A 79 -1.87 5.42 24.54
N SER A 80 -1.98 5.49 25.86
CA SER A 80 -1.24 6.44 26.69
C SER A 80 0.20 5.98 26.94
N ASP A 81 1.16 6.89 26.80
CA ASP A 81 2.56 6.60 27.14
C ASP A 81 2.80 6.69 28.65
N ILE A 82 3.30 5.60 29.25
CA ILE A 82 3.62 5.53 30.67
C ILE A 82 4.99 6.11 31.00
N ARG A 83 5.78 6.52 30.01
CA ARG A 83 7.12 7.08 30.22
C ARG A 83 7.07 8.25 31.21
N GLY A 84 7.85 8.14 32.29
CA GLY A 84 7.86 9.11 33.40
C GLY A 84 6.72 8.96 34.41
N GLN A 85 5.81 8.01 34.20
CA GLN A 85 4.66 7.71 35.06
C GLN A 85 4.66 6.25 35.52
N GLU A 86 5.78 5.54 35.39
CA GLU A 86 5.88 4.09 35.61
C GLU A 86 5.43 3.68 37.02
N HIS A 87 5.75 4.50 38.03
CA HIS A 87 5.40 4.29 39.45
C HIS A 87 3.89 4.25 39.75
N LYS A 88 3.04 4.64 38.80
CA LYS A 88 1.57 4.61 38.97
C LYS A 88 0.98 3.22 38.73
N PHE A 89 1.75 2.30 38.16
CA PHE A 89 1.26 1.01 37.70
C PHE A 89 1.93 -0.13 38.47
N THR A 90 1.14 -1.11 38.90
CA THR A 90 1.63 -2.27 39.65
C THR A 90 0.99 -3.56 39.15
N LEU A 91 1.66 -4.70 39.36
CA LEU A 91 1.10 -6.00 38.96
C LEU A 91 -0.24 -6.33 39.63
N ASP A 92 -0.49 -5.90 40.87
CA ASP A 92 -1.73 -6.23 41.57
C ASP A 92 -2.91 -5.32 41.19
N GLN A 93 -2.65 -4.09 40.75
CA GLN A 93 -3.71 -3.14 40.36
C GLN A 93 -3.97 -3.11 38.86
N ASN A 94 -2.93 -3.21 38.03
CA ASN A 94 -3.05 -2.99 36.57
C ASN A 94 -2.67 -4.22 35.75
N ALA A 95 -2.11 -5.27 36.40
CA ALA A 95 -1.53 -6.46 35.77
C ALA A 95 -0.22 -6.23 34.99
N PHE A 96 0.40 -5.06 35.11
CA PHE A 96 1.72 -4.78 34.55
C PHE A 96 2.56 -3.85 35.43
N GLU A 97 3.88 -3.94 35.30
CA GLU A 97 4.83 -3.15 36.09
C GLU A 97 6.15 -2.94 35.34
N ALA A 98 6.69 -1.73 35.40
CA ALA A 98 7.89 -1.32 34.67
C ALA A 98 9.08 -1.19 35.63
N LEU A 99 10.17 -1.93 35.32
CA LEU A 99 11.42 -1.92 36.07
C LEU A 99 12.54 -1.34 35.18
N LYS A 100 13.37 -0.47 35.76
CA LYS A 100 14.48 0.21 35.08
C LYS A 100 15.82 -0.24 35.68
N ASP A 101 16.89 0.08 34.95
CA ASP A 101 18.29 -0.11 35.39
C ASP A 101 18.63 -1.57 35.72
N ILE A 102 18.07 -2.51 34.94
CA ILE A 102 18.28 -3.95 35.09
C ILE A 102 19.35 -4.42 34.09
N SER A 103 20.59 -4.47 34.57
CA SER A 103 21.72 -5.03 33.82
C SER A 103 21.55 -6.54 33.57
N SER A 104 22.17 -7.04 32.52
CA SER A 104 22.20 -8.47 32.21
C SER A 104 23.48 -8.78 31.45
N GLU A 105 24.09 -9.93 31.74
CA GLU A 105 25.26 -10.44 31.01
C GLU A 105 24.87 -11.16 29.71
N GLU A 106 23.57 -11.43 29.50
CA GLU A 106 23.04 -11.92 28.23
C GLU A 106 22.64 -10.76 27.33
N HIS A 107 23.33 -10.62 26.20
CA HIS A 107 23.10 -9.54 25.23
C HIS A 107 22.63 -10.05 23.86
N GLU A 108 23.10 -11.22 23.42
CA GLU A 108 22.97 -11.66 22.03
C GLU A 108 21.69 -12.45 21.76
N PHE A 109 21.22 -13.21 22.77
CA PHE A 109 20.07 -14.11 22.68
C PHE A 109 20.15 -15.03 21.45
N ALA A 110 21.30 -15.69 21.30
CA ALA A 110 21.64 -16.54 20.16
C ALA A 110 21.87 -18.02 20.52
N ASP A 111 22.09 -18.34 21.80
CA ASP A 111 22.34 -19.71 22.29
C ASP A 111 21.46 -20.02 23.51
N ASP A 112 20.50 -20.94 23.33
CA ASP A 112 19.61 -21.43 24.38
C ASP A 112 20.34 -21.95 25.63
N SER A 113 21.51 -22.57 25.47
CA SER A 113 22.29 -23.10 26.59
C SER A 113 22.89 -21.97 27.42
N HIS A 114 23.38 -20.92 26.75
CA HIS A 114 23.90 -19.72 27.41
C HIS A 114 22.78 -18.93 28.10
N ILE A 115 21.64 -18.73 27.41
CA ILE A 115 20.45 -18.07 27.98
C ILE A 115 20.01 -18.77 29.26
N LYS A 116 19.89 -20.11 29.25
CA LYS A 116 19.50 -20.89 30.44
C LYS A 116 20.53 -20.82 31.55
N LYS A 117 21.82 -20.69 31.22
CA LYS A 117 22.90 -20.62 32.21
C LYS A 117 23.03 -19.25 32.86
N VAL A 118 22.79 -18.18 32.10
CA VAL A 118 23.06 -16.79 32.51
C VAL A 118 21.77 -16.03 32.79
N TYR A 119 20.89 -15.93 31.81
CA TYR A 119 19.71 -15.07 31.88
C TYR A 119 18.59 -15.64 32.78
N TYR A 120 18.43 -16.97 32.83
CA TYR A 120 17.41 -17.58 33.69
C TYR A 120 17.63 -17.27 35.19
N PRO A 121 18.85 -17.43 35.76
CA PRO A 121 19.14 -16.97 37.12
C PRO A 121 18.87 -15.47 37.35
N GLU A 122 19.18 -14.61 36.37
CA GLU A 122 18.90 -13.17 36.46
C GLU A 122 17.40 -12.88 36.53
N VAL A 123 16.60 -13.55 35.69
CA VAL A 123 15.13 -13.42 35.68
C VAL A 123 14.51 -13.98 36.96
N GLU A 124 14.98 -15.13 37.45
CA GLU A 124 14.53 -15.69 38.72
C GLU A 124 14.77 -14.70 39.86
N LYS A 125 15.99 -14.14 39.96
CA LYS A 125 16.33 -13.14 40.96
C LYS A 125 15.45 -11.89 40.83
N LEU A 126 15.28 -11.37 39.61
CA LEU A 126 14.45 -10.19 39.33
C LEU A 126 13.02 -10.38 39.85
N ILE A 127 12.41 -11.54 39.57
CA ILE A 127 11.04 -11.84 40.02
C ILE A 127 10.98 -12.00 41.54
N LEU A 128 11.92 -12.71 42.16
CA LEU A 128 11.93 -12.88 43.62
C LEU A 128 12.12 -11.55 44.37
N ASP A 129 12.91 -10.63 43.83
CA ASP A 129 13.16 -9.33 44.44
C ASP A 129 11.98 -8.35 44.26
N ASN A 130 11.31 -8.38 43.12
CA ASN A 130 10.35 -7.33 42.73
C ASN A 130 8.88 -7.75 42.79
N VAL A 131 8.57 -9.05 42.83
CA VAL A 131 7.18 -9.52 42.89
C VAL A 131 6.82 -9.90 44.33
N PRO A 132 5.99 -9.11 45.03
CA PRO A 132 5.66 -9.37 46.42
C PRO A 132 5.08 -10.78 46.63
N GLY A 133 5.60 -11.46 47.65
CA GLY A 133 5.19 -12.80 48.03
C GLY A 133 5.65 -13.92 47.09
N ALA A 134 6.46 -13.63 46.07
CA ALA A 134 7.12 -14.67 45.28
C ALA A 134 8.13 -15.43 46.17
N LYS A 135 8.03 -16.77 46.19
CA LYS A 135 8.92 -17.64 46.98
C LYS A 135 9.70 -18.63 46.13
N ARG A 136 9.22 -18.88 44.91
CA ARG A 136 9.79 -19.83 43.97
C ARG A 136 9.40 -19.40 42.56
N VAL A 137 10.34 -19.50 41.63
CA VAL A 137 10.13 -19.24 40.20
C VAL A 137 10.41 -20.52 39.45
N LEU A 138 9.59 -20.81 38.44
CA LEU A 138 9.87 -21.82 37.44
C LEU A 138 9.79 -21.17 36.07
N ILE A 139 10.92 -21.13 35.36
CA ILE A 139 10.96 -20.68 33.97
C ILE A 139 10.75 -21.91 33.09
N PHE A 140 9.57 -22.01 32.48
CA PHE A 140 9.21 -23.16 31.65
C PHE A 140 9.36 -22.92 30.15
N ASP A 141 9.41 -21.65 29.71
CA ASP A 141 9.77 -21.30 28.34
C ASP A 141 10.44 -19.91 28.27
N HIS A 142 11.02 -19.62 27.12
CA HIS A 142 11.31 -18.27 26.67
C HIS A 142 10.98 -18.16 25.18
N THR A 143 10.63 -16.96 24.72
CA THR A 143 10.37 -16.71 23.30
C THR A 143 11.14 -15.47 22.84
N ILE A 144 11.94 -15.63 21.80
CA ILE A 144 12.64 -14.53 21.13
C ILE A 144 11.83 -14.11 19.90
N ARG A 145 11.55 -12.81 19.78
CA ARG A 145 10.87 -12.22 18.61
C ARG A 145 11.82 -11.25 17.92
N ARG A 146 11.93 -11.35 16.58
CA ARG A 146 12.76 -10.44 15.77
C ARG A 146 11.92 -9.94 14.59
N ALA A 147 12.00 -8.66 14.28
CA ALA A 147 11.27 -8.04 13.17
C ALA A 147 12.02 -8.16 11.82
N ASN A 148 12.71 -9.28 11.57
CA ASN A 148 13.38 -9.54 10.30
C ASN A 148 12.59 -10.57 9.47
N PRO A 149 12.65 -10.54 8.12
CA PRO A 149 11.85 -11.44 7.26
C PRO A 149 12.10 -12.93 7.43
N ASN A 150 13.23 -13.32 8.02
CA ASN A 150 13.63 -14.71 8.22
C ASN A 150 13.42 -15.19 9.66
N ALA A 151 12.80 -14.37 10.51
CA ALA A 151 12.61 -14.69 11.91
C ALA A 151 11.50 -15.74 12.06
N SER A 152 11.75 -16.76 12.86
CA SER A 152 10.75 -17.79 13.16
C SER A 152 9.52 -17.24 13.90
N ARG A 153 9.66 -16.09 14.59
CA ARG A 153 8.59 -15.43 15.35
C ARG A 153 8.67 -13.91 15.24
N ALA A 154 7.64 -13.31 14.65
CA ALA A 154 7.44 -11.86 14.57
C ALA A 154 6.66 -11.31 15.79
N PRO A 155 6.58 -9.98 15.99
CA PRO A 155 5.66 -9.37 16.96
C PRO A 155 4.19 -9.78 16.73
N VAL A 156 3.41 -9.98 17.79
CA VAL A 156 1.99 -10.38 17.70
C VAL A 156 1.11 -9.14 17.75
N THR A 157 0.41 -8.86 16.65
CA THR A 157 -0.43 -7.65 16.49
C THR A 157 -1.91 -7.84 16.80
N ARG A 158 -2.29 -9.03 17.29
CA ARG A 158 -3.63 -9.30 17.81
C ARG A 158 -3.68 -8.99 19.29
N VAL A 159 -4.79 -8.41 19.76
CA VAL A 159 -5.04 -8.27 21.19
C VAL A 159 -5.38 -9.64 21.79
N HIS A 160 -4.63 -10.06 22.80
CA HIS A 160 -4.79 -11.36 23.43
C HIS A 160 -4.37 -11.36 24.90
N ILE A 161 -4.75 -12.44 25.59
CA ILE A 161 -4.20 -12.87 26.88
C ILE A 161 -3.63 -14.29 26.67
N ASP A 162 -2.38 -14.49 27.08
CA ASP A 162 -1.65 -15.73 26.78
C ASP A 162 -2.20 -16.97 27.48
N GLN A 163 -2.75 -16.82 28.70
CA GLN A 163 -3.32 -17.92 29.47
C GLN A 163 -4.58 -17.51 30.20
N THR A 164 -5.62 -18.34 30.05
CA THR A 164 -6.77 -18.32 30.94
C THR A 164 -6.41 -18.94 32.30
N LEU A 165 -7.31 -18.85 33.27
CA LEU A 165 -7.13 -19.48 34.59
C LEU A 165 -6.95 -21.00 34.50
N ALA A 166 -7.76 -21.65 33.65
CA ALA A 166 -7.66 -23.08 33.40
C ALA A 166 -6.31 -23.45 32.77
N SER A 167 -5.86 -22.67 31.79
CA SER A 167 -4.55 -22.85 31.18
C SER A 167 -3.39 -22.64 32.16
N ALA A 168 -3.52 -21.71 33.10
CA ALA A 168 -2.50 -21.49 34.13
C ALA A 168 -2.36 -22.69 35.08
N GLU A 169 -3.46 -23.27 35.54
CA GLU A 169 -3.43 -24.51 36.34
C GLU A 169 -2.83 -25.66 35.53
N ALA A 170 -3.24 -25.81 34.26
CA ALA A 170 -2.73 -26.84 33.36
C ALA A 170 -1.21 -26.74 33.18
N ARG A 171 -0.64 -25.52 33.17
CA ARG A 171 0.82 -25.30 33.14
C ARG A 171 1.51 -25.79 34.40
N VAL A 172 0.95 -25.52 35.58
CA VAL A 172 1.49 -26.05 36.86
C VAL A 172 1.50 -27.57 36.82
N ARG A 173 0.39 -28.19 36.44
CA ARG A 173 0.28 -29.66 36.34
C ARG A 173 1.24 -30.27 35.33
N HIS A 174 1.43 -29.60 34.19
CA HIS A 174 2.31 -30.11 33.13
C HIS A 174 3.80 -29.99 33.49
N HIS A 175 4.22 -28.87 34.08
CA HIS A 175 5.64 -28.62 34.34
C HIS A 175 6.10 -29.11 35.72
N LEU A 176 5.19 -29.31 36.68
CA LEU A 176 5.49 -29.77 38.03
C LEU A 176 4.54 -30.90 38.48
N PRO A 177 4.44 -32.01 37.72
CA PRO A 177 3.40 -33.03 37.93
C PRO A 177 3.42 -33.65 39.33
N ASP A 178 4.60 -33.86 39.92
CA ASP A 178 4.75 -34.57 41.21
C ASP A 178 4.25 -33.76 42.42
N GLU A 179 4.17 -32.44 42.29
CA GLU A 179 3.80 -31.52 43.38
C GLU A 179 2.61 -30.61 43.06
N ALA A 180 2.05 -30.74 41.85
CA ALA A 180 1.00 -29.87 41.33
C ALA A 180 -0.20 -29.75 42.27
N ASP A 181 -0.70 -30.88 42.81
CA ASP A 181 -1.86 -30.89 43.72
C ASP A 181 -1.65 -30.12 45.03
N THR A 182 -0.40 -29.87 45.41
CA THR A 182 -0.06 -29.02 46.55
C THR A 182 0.09 -27.56 46.11
N LEU A 183 0.75 -27.32 44.97
CA LEU A 183 1.01 -25.96 44.48
C LEU A 183 -0.25 -25.22 44.06
N ILE A 184 -1.20 -25.89 43.41
CA ILE A 184 -2.47 -25.29 42.98
C ILE A 184 -3.37 -24.85 44.15
N LYS A 185 -3.11 -25.36 45.36
CA LYS A 185 -3.80 -24.91 46.60
C LYS A 185 -3.19 -23.63 47.17
N SER A 186 -2.04 -23.21 46.65
CA SER A 186 -1.37 -21.95 47.00
C SER A 186 -1.60 -20.92 45.90
N ARG A 187 -1.23 -19.66 46.14
CA ARG A 187 -1.26 -18.63 45.08
C ARG A 187 -0.14 -18.87 44.07
N TYR A 188 -0.50 -19.24 42.85
CA TYR A 188 0.37 -19.30 41.67
C TYR A 188 0.01 -18.21 40.66
N ARG A 189 1.02 -17.77 39.89
CA ARG A 189 0.94 -16.68 38.92
C ARG A 189 1.74 -17.04 37.67
N ILE A 190 1.30 -16.56 36.51
CA ILE A 190 2.12 -16.55 35.29
C ILE A 190 2.45 -15.11 34.97
N ILE A 191 3.74 -14.79 34.92
CA ILE A 191 4.26 -13.46 34.65
C ILE A 191 5.27 -13.56 33.50
N ASN A 192 5.02 -12.83 32.43
CA ASN A 192 5.99 -12.64 31.37
C ASN A 192 6.96 -11.52 31.77
N VAL A 193 8.25 -11.73 31.51
CA VAL A 193 9.29 -10.69 31.64
C VAL A 193 9.69 -10.26 30.24
N TRP A 194 9.24 -9.08 29.83
CA TRP A 194 9.51 -8.54 28.50
C TRP A 194 10.74 -7.64 28.52
N ARG A 195 11.65 -7.86 27.56
CA ARG A 195 12.94 -7.17 27.45
C ARG A 195 13.28 -6.90 25.97
N PRO A 196 13.64 -5.66 25.61
CA PRO A 196 14.32 -5.34 24.35
C PRO A 196 15.73 -5.96 24.29
N ILE A 197 16.11 -6.52 23.14
CA ILE A 197 17.40 -7.22 22.98
C ILE A 197 18.37 -6.49 22.04
N ASN A 198 17.94 -5.42 21.37
CA ASN A 198 18.71 -4.79 20.30
C ASN A 198 18.52 -3.26 20.20
N GLY A 199 18.28 -2.59 21.33
CA GLY A 199 18.13 -1.13 21.40
C GLY A 199 16.72 -0.69 21.77
N ALA A 200 16.47 0.61 21.61
CA ALA A 200 15.17 1.20 21.90
C ALA A 200 14.08 0.61 21.00
N VAL A 201 12.94 0.22 21.58
CA VAL A 201 11.79 -0.26 20.81
C VAL A 201 10.97 0.92 20.31
N GLU A 202 10.92 1.08 19.00
CA GLU A 202 10.26 2.23 18.36
C GLU A 202 9.16 1.82 17.37
N SER A 203 9.40 0.78 16.56
CA SER A 203 8.49 0.38 15.47
C SER A 203 7.28 -0.42 15.94
N PHE A 204 7.50 -1.43 16.79
CA PHE A 204 6.47 -2.30 17.37
C PHE A 204 6.50 -2.28 18.90
N PRO A 205 6.22 -1.12 19.54
CA PRO A 205 6.04 -1.09 20.99
C PRO A 205 4.93 -2.03 21.45
N LEU A 206 5.04 -2.47 22.69
CA LEU A 206 4.02 -3.29 23.33
C LEU A 206 2.95 -2.40 23.94
N GLY A 207 1.72 -2.54 23.45
CA GLY A 207 0.51 -2.01 24.06
C GLY A 207 -0.07 -3.01 25.06
N PHE A 208 -0.53 -2.52 26.20
CA PHE A 208 -1.12 -3.31 27.27
C PHE A 208 -2.27 -2.55 27.92
N ALA A 209 -3.37 -3.25 28.19
CA ALA A 209 -4.54 -2.67 28.82
C ALA A 209 -4.43 -2.71 30.35
N ASP A 210 -4.98 -1.70 31.02
CA ASP A 210 -5.20 -1.75 32.46
C ASP A 210 -6.27 -2.78 32.77
N SER A 211 -5.88 -3.86 33.46
CA SER A 211 -6.78 -4.96 33.83
C SER A 211 -8.04 -4.48 34.56
N SER A 212 -7.98 -3.38 35.33
CA SER A 212 -9.13 -2.86 36.08
C SER A 212 -10.20 -2.22 35.18
N SER A 213 -9.84 -1.92 33.94
CA SER A 213 -10.71 -1.32 32.92
C SER A 213 -11.34 -2.35 31.96
N VAL A 214 -10.89 -3.61 32.04
CA VAL A 214 -11.26 -4.70 31.14
C VAL A 214 -12.30 -5.60 31.83
N ARG A 215 -13.50 -5.67 31.24
CA ARG A 215 -14.61 -6.43 31.81
C ARG A 215 -14.45 -7.92 31.51
N ASP A 216 -14.93 -8.78 32.40
CA ASP A 216 -14.89 -10.24 32.21
C ASP A 216 -15.62 -10.67 30.92
N GLU A 217 -16.73 -10.01 30.58
CA GLU A 217 -17.54 -10.29 29.38
C GLU A 217 -16.84 -9.96 28.05
N ASP A 218 -15.80 -9.13 28.10
CA ASP A 218 -14.99 -8.78 26.93
C ASP A 218 -13.96 -9.89 26.62
N ILE A 219 -13.74 -10.82 27.54
CA ILE A 219 -12.73 -11.87 27.43
C ILE A 219 -13.39 -13.18 27.02
N VAL A 220 -12.88 -13.78 25.95
CA VAL A 220 -13.42 -15.02 25.39
C VAL A 220 -12.33 -16.06 25.30
N GLY A 221 -12.55 -17.23 25.90
CA GLY A 221 -11.65 -18.38 25.74
C GLY A 221 -11.55 -18.81 24.27
N VAL A 222 -10.33 -19.05 23.82
CA VAL A 222 -10.01 -19.54 22.48
C VAL A 222 -9.21 -20.82 22.63
N GLU A 223 -9.76 -21.92 22.16
CA GLU A 223 -9.10 -23.22 22.17
C GLU A 223 -7.85 -23.19 21.27
N HIS A 224 -6.71 -23.59 21.81
CA HIS A 224 -5.49 -23.87 21.06
C HIS A 224 -5.35 -25.37 20.89
N ARG A 225 -5.72 -25.87 19.72
CA ARG A 225 -5.77 -27.31 19.41
C ARG A 225 -4.43 -27.78 18.86
N TYR A 226 -3.80 -28.70 19.57
CA TYR A 226 -2.62 -29.46 19.15
C TYR A 226 -3.05 -30.89 18.76
N PRO A 227 -2.21 -31.66 18.06
CA PRO A 227 -2.53 -33.07 17.75
C PRO A 227 -2.80 -33.94 18.99
N ASP A 228 -2.15 -33.63 20.11
CA ASP A 228 -2.12 -34.44 21.34
C ASP A 228 -2.85 -33.80 22.53
N ARG A 229 -3.20 -32.51 22.46
CA ARG A 229 -3.85 -31.78 23.56
C ARG A 229 -4.60 -30.55 23.08
N THR A 230 -5.50 -30.02 23.92
CA THR A 230 -6.10 -28.70 23.73
C THR A 230 -5.68 -27.78 24.87
N GLY A 231 -4.99 -26.68 24.55
CA GLY A 231 -4.75 -25.56 25.46
C GLY A 231 -5.78 -24.45 25.24
N GLU A 232 -5.66 -23.35 25.96
CA GLU A 232 -6.58 -22.21 25.84
C GLU A 232 -5.86 -20.87 26.01
N THR A 233 -6.14 -19.93 25.12
CA THR A 233 -5.77 -18.51 25.23
C THR A 233 -7.04 -17.68 25.37
N ALA A 234 -6.93 -16.36 25.56
CA ALA A 234 -8.11 -15.49 25.55
C ALA A 234 -8.04 -14.45 24.43
N GLY A 235 -9.10 -14.38 23.62
CA GLY A 235 -9.40 -13.24 22.76
C GLY A 235 -10.08 -12.14 23.55
N VAL A 236 -9.89 -10.89 23.13
CA VAL A 236 -10.46 -9.72 23.82
C VAL A 236 -11.29 -8.90 22.84
N LYS A 237 -12.58 -8.76 23.12
CA LYS A 237 -13.50 -7.88 22.40
C LYS A 237 -13.18 -6.42 22.73
N HIS A 238 -13.44 -5.53 21.80
CA HIS A 238 -13.32 -4.10 22.05
C HIS A 238 -14.44 -3.58 22.97
N SER A 239 -14.08 -2.66 23.86
CA SER A 239 -15.00 -1.89 24.70
C SER A 239 -14.40 -0.51 24.97
N ASP A 240 -15.21 0.54 24.90
CA ASP A 240 -14.79 1.93 25.19
C ASP A 240 -14.31 2.13 26.63
N SER A 241 -14.60 1.18 27.53
CA SER A 241 -14.12 1.22 28.91
C SER A 241 -12.62 0.91 29.05
N GLN A 242 -12.03 0.26 28.04
CA GLN A 242 -10.67 -0.26 28.11
C GLN A 242 -9.65 0.87 28.00
N LYS A 243 -8.74 0.96 28.96
CA LYS A 243 -7.65 1.92 28.97
C LYS A 243 -6.36 1.26 28.54
N TRP A 244 -5.76 1.78 27.48
CA TRP A 244 -4.57 1.23 26.85
C TRP A 244 -3.34 2.08 27.12
N TYR A 245 -2.22 1.39 27.35
CA TYR A 245 -0.94 1.99 27.71
C TYR A 245 0.19 1.37 26.90
N TYR A 246 1.30 2.10 26.75
CA TYR A 246 2.56 1.59 26.24
C TYR A 246 3.73 2.31 26.90
N TRP A 247 4.94 1.78 26.76
CA TRP A 247 6.15 2.41 27.31
C TRP A 247 7.11 2.81 26.19
N SER A 248 7.16 4.11 25.86
CA SER A 248 7.89 4.58 24.68
C SER A 248 9.40 4.34 24.76
N GLY A 249 9.99 3.77 23.71
CA GLY A 249 11.44 3.60 23.57
C GLY A 249 12.07 2.74 24.66
N MET A 250 11.43 1.62 25.02
CA MET A 250 11.99 0.68 25.98
C MET A 250 13.42 0.27 25.58
N THR A 251 14.38 0.34 26.49
CA THR A 251 15.79 -0.02 26.23
C THR A 251 16.16 -1.39 26.79
N ASN A 252 17.38 -1.88 26.48
CA ASN A 252 17.87 -3.20 26.89
C ASN A 252 17.95 -3.40 28.41
N ASP A 253 17.99 -2.31 29.19
CA ASP A 253 18.09 -2.33 30.66
C ASP A 253 16.72 -2.15 31.33
N GLU A 254 15.65 -2.12 30.54
CA GLU A 254 14.28 -2.00 31.01
C GLU A 254 13.56 -3.35 30.94
N ARG A 255 12.68 -3.61 31.92
CA ARG A 255 11.85 -4.82 31.98
C ARG A 255 10.40 -4.42 32.18
N LEU A 256 9.53 -4.97 31.37
CA LEU A 256 8.09 -4.86 31.57
C LEU A 256 7.57 -6.22 32.04
N LEU A 257 7.03 -6.25 33.26
CA LEU A 257 6.35 -7.41 33.82
C LEU A 257 4.89 -7.38 33.36
N LEU A 258 4.39 -8.50 32.84
CA LEU A 258 3.01 -8.66 32.40
C LEU A 258 2.42 -9.88 33.11
N LYS A 259 1.41 -9.67 33.94
CA LYS A 259 0.73 -10.75 34.64
C LYS A 259 -0.35 -11.34 33.74
N CYS A 260 -0.04 -12.49 33.13
CA CYS A 260 -0.96 -13.21 32.26
C CYS A 260 -2.08 -13.88 33.07
N SER A 261 -1.79 -14.34 34.29
CA SER A 261 -2.77 -14.96 35.18
C SER A 261 -2.36 -14.89 36.66
N ASP A 262 -3.35 -14.76 37.53
CA ASP A 262 -3.23 -14.82 38.99
C ASP A 262 -4.36 -15.69 39.56
N SER A 263 -4.01 -16.68 40.38
CA SER A 263 -4.98 -17.58 41.02
C SER A 263 -5.72 -16.94 42.19
N ASP A 264 -5.24 -15.82 42.72
CA ASP A 264 -5.87 -15.08 43.81
C ASP A 264 -7.14 -14.37 43.36
N GLU A 265 -8.29 -14.83 43.85
CA GLU A 265 -9.59 -14.35 43.39
C GLU A 265 -9.85 -12.87 43.67
N VAL A 266 -9.25 -12.31 44.74
CA VAL A 266 -9.42 -10.90 45.10
C VAL A 266 -8.67 -10.04 44.10
N VAL A 267 -7.42 -10.40 43.82
CA VAL A 267 -6.58 -9.68 42.85
C VAL A 267 -7.08 -9.83 41.42
N ARG A 268 -7.75 -10.94 41.09
CA ARG A 268 -8.32 -11.18 39.76
C ARG A 268 -9.32 -10.12 39.30
N GLN A 269 -10.01 -9.44 40.22
CA GLN A 269 -11.03 -8.46 39.87
C GLN A 269 -10.44 -7.14 39.39
N SER A 270 -9.22 -6.80 39.80
CA SER A 270 -8.56 -5.54 39.45
C SER A 270 -7.32 -5.72 38.57
N GLY A 271 -6.55 -6.80 38.76
CA GLY A 271 -5.23 -6.95 38.18
C GLY A 271 -4.90 -8.37 37.73
N GLY A 272 -5.88 -9.24 37.48
CA GLY A 272 -5.62 -10.68 37.29
C GLY A 272 -4.96 -11.07 35.98
N ARG A 273 -5.05 -10.22 34.95
CA ARG A 273 -4.74 -10.58 33.56
C ARG A 273 -4.54 -9.33 32.71
N VAL A 274 -3.53 -9.34 31.84
CA VAL A 274 -3.22 -8.20 30.98
C VAL A 274 -3.51 -8.52 29.51
N PRO A 275 -4.56 -7.94 28.91
CA PRO A 275 -4.65 -7.84 27.46
C PRO A 275 -3.45 -7.08 26.91
N HIS A 276 -2.79 -7.64 25.91
CA HIS A 276 -1.64 -6.99 25.31
C HIS A 276 -1.51 -7.31 23.83
N THR A 277 -0.72 -6.48 23.14
CA THR A 277 -0.47 -6.59 21.71
C THR A 277 0.74 -5.75 21.32
N ALA A 278 1.46 -6.14 20.27
CA ALA A 278 2.37 -5.23 19.60
C ALA A 278 1.54 -4.34 18.65
N PHE A 279 1.80 -3.03 18.63
CA PHE A 279 1.17 -2.12 17.68
C PHE A 279 2.21 -1.36 16.90
N VAL A 280 1.85 -0.90 15.70
CA VAL A 280 2.74 -0.03 14.93
C VAL A 280 2.60 1.39 15.48
N HIS A 281 3.68 1.93 16.02
CA HIS A 281 3.69 3.31 16.48
C HIS A 281 3.40 4.25 15.31
N PRO A 282 2.54 5.28 15.44
CA PRO A 282 2.16 6.12 14.31
C PRO A 282 3.34 6.75 13.55
N SER A 283 4.41 7.13 14.26
CA SER A 283 5.66 7.61 13.66
C SER A 283 6.38 6.59 12.75
N PHE A 284 6.03 5.29 12.87
CA PHE A 284 6.57 4.18 12.08
C PHE A 284 5.53 3.50 11.20
N LEU A 285 4.27 3.98 11.18
CA LEU A 285 3.34 3.67 10.09
C LEU A 285 3.91 4.09 8.72
N ASN A 286 4.92 4.98 8.77
CA ASN A 286 5.59 5.58 7.63
C ASN A 286 7.01 5.05 7.36
N ILE A 287 7.57 4.14 8.16
CA ILE A 287 8.97 3.67 7.95
C ILE A 287 9.09 2.14 8.22
N HIS A 288 9.28 1.37 7.13
CA HIS A 288 9.89 0.02 7.08
C HIS A 288 9.17 -1.27 7.55
N SER A 289 7.87 -1.33 7.82
CA SER A 289 7.25 -2.61 8.28
C SER A 289 6.36 -3.39 7.29
N PHE A 290 6.22 -2.96 6.03
CA PHE A 290 5.33 -3.64 5.07
C PHE A 290 5.86 -4.94 4.43
N LEU A 291 7.14 -5.28 4.62
CA LEU A 291 7.66 -6.57 4.15
C LEU A 291 7.21 -7.79 4.99
N ASN A 292 6.60 -7.58 6.16
CA ASN A 292 6.18 -8.69 7.05
C ASN A 292 4.71 -8.69 7.48
N ILE A 293 3.90 -7.69 7.11
CA ILE A 293 2.47 -7.67 7.43
C ILE A 293 1.65 -8.49 6.40
N HIS A 294 2.18 -8.65 5.19
CA HIS A 294 1.55 -9.43 4.12
C HIS A 294 1.76 -10.96 4.23
N SER A 295 2.60 -11.44 5.16
CA SER A 295 2.81 -12.88 5.38
C SER A 295 1.92 -13.50 6.46
N PHE A 296 1.16 -12.72 7.23
CA PHE A 296 0.31 -13.24 8.31
C PHE A 296 -1.16 -12.78 8.29
N LEU A 297 -1.53 -11.88 7.37
CA LEU A 297 -2.93 -11.73 6.94
C LEU A 297 -3.25 -12.90 6.00
N ASN A 298 -3.89 -13.94 6.52
CA ASN A 298 -4.63 -14.99 5.77
C ASN A 298 -4.11 -15.26 4.35
N ILE A 299 -3.07 -16.08 4.24
CA ILE A 299 -2.81 -16.84 3.01
C ILE A 299 -3.99 -17.80 2.87
N HIS A 300 -5.05 -17.35 2.19
CA HIS A 300 -5.88 -18.12 1.24
C HIS A 300 -7.18 -17.44 0.77
N ASN A 301 -7.43 -16.13 0.98
CA ASN A 301 -8.59 -15.47 0.34
C ASN A 301 -8.36 -14.09 -0.31
N PHE A 302 -7.12 -13.59 -0.39
CA PHE A 302 -6.81 -12.39 -1.20
C PHE A 302 -6.83 -12.62 -2.72
N HIS A 303 -7.19 -13.81 -3.18
CA HIS A 303 -7.29 -14.10 -4.61
C HIS A 303 -8.49 -13.41 -5.29
N ASN A 304 -9.40 -12.77 -4.54
CA ASN A 304 -10.70 -12.33 -5.07
C ASN A 304 -10.95 -10.81 -5.21
N TYR A 305 -9.98 -9.93 -4.94
CA TYR A 305 -10.24 -8.46 -4.91
C TYR A 305 -9.24 -7.59 -5.71
N LEU A 306 -8.47 -8.16 -6.63
CA LEU A 306 -7.71 -7.32 -7.57
C LEU A 306 -8.66 -6.58 -8.53
N PRO A 307 -8.34 -5.33 -8.91
CA PRO A 307 -9.08 -4.62 -9.94
C PRO A 307 -9.13 -5.41 -11.24
N LYS A 308 -10.31 -5.49 -11.84
CA LYS A 308 -10.53 -6.16 -13.13
C LYS A 308 -11.71 -5.55 -13.87
N VAL A 309 -11.77 -5.76 -15.18
CA VAL A 309 -12.95 -5.46 -15.99
C VAL A 309 -14.14 -6.33 -15.55
N ASP A 310 -15.33 -5.73 -15.48
CA ASP A 310 -16.61 -6.41 -15.20
C ASP A 310 -17.71 -5.78 -16.06
N GLY A 311 -17.93 -6.34 -17.26
CA GLY A 311 -18.81 -5.73 -18.25
C GLY A 311 -18.26 -4.42 -18.79
N SER A 312 -19.04 -3.35 -18.73
CA SER A 312 -18.63 -1.99 -19.15
C SER A 312 -17.98 -1.16 -18.03
N VAL A 313 -17.79 -1.73 -16.84
CA VAL A 313 -17.19 -1.06 -15.67
C VAL A 313 -16.00 -1.85 -15.14
N PHE A 314 -15.38 -1.36 -14.07
CA PHE A 314 -14.37 -2.10 -13.33
C PHE A 314 -14.92 -2.56 -11.98
N LYS A 315 -14.44 -3.72 -11.55
CA LYS A 315 -14.65 -4.24 -10.21
C LYS A 315 -13.46 -3.89 -9.32
N ILE A 316 -13.61 -2.89 -8.45
CA ILE A 316 -12.60 -2.48 -7.45
C ILE A 316 -13.09 -2.90 -6.07
N ASP A 317 -12.22 -3.55 -5.29
CA ASP A 317 -12.51 -3.98 -3.90
C ASP A 317 -13.85 -4.73 -3.77
N GLY A 318 -14.19 -5.52 -4.80
CA GLY A 318 -15.39 -6.35 -4.85
C GLY A 318 -16.65 -5.66 -5.38
N ARG A 319 -16.59 -4.38 -5.78
CA ARG A 319 -17.74 -3.60 -6.30
C ARG A 319 -17.53 -3.25 -7.76
N ALA A 320 -18.49 -3.62 -8.60
CA ALA A 320 -18.56 -3.17 -9.99
C ALA A 320 -19.28 -1.82 -10.02
N GLU A 321 -18.54 -0.74 -10.21
CA GLU A 321 -19.05 0.63 -10.14
C GLU A 321 -18.25 1.55 -11.08
N TYR A 322 -18.89 2.63 -11.56
CA TYR A 322 -18.17 3.77 -12.14
C TYR A 322 -17.55 4.58 -11.00
N PHE A 323 -16.41 5.20 -11.27
CA PHE A 323 -15.72 6.07 -10.32
C PHE A 323 -14.94 7.14 -11.08
N ALA A 324 -14.32 8.08 -10.35
CA ALA A 324 -13.39 9.04 -10.90
C ALA A 324 -11.97 8.81 -10.34
N GLY A 325 -10.97 9.26 -11.08
CA GLY A 325 -9.57 9.24 -10.71
C GLY A 325 -8.90 10.61 -10.86
N THR A 326 -7.58 10.62 -10.72
CA THR A 326 -6.73 11.79 -10.98
C THR A 326 -5.33 11.36 -11.39
N ASN A 327 -4.51 12.30 -11.84
CA ASN A 327 -3.08 12.08 -12.07
C ASN A 327 -2.23 12.68 -10.95
N THR A 328 -1.26 11.93 -10.44
CA THR A 328 -0.21 12.37 -9.51
C THR A 328 1.13 11.77 -9.92
N TRP A 329 1.59 12.10 -11.13
CA TRP A 329 2.82 11.52 -11.69
C TRP A 329 4.00 11.62 -10.72
N TRP A 330 4.09 12.73 -9.99
CA TRP A 330 5.16 13.07 -9.05
C TRP A 330 5.11 12.33 -7.70
N LEU A 331 4.06 11.55 -7.41
CA LEU A 331 3.86 10.92 -6.09
C LEU A 331 5.04 10.01 -5.69
N GLY A 332 5.54 9.21 -6.63
CA GLY A 332 6.68 8.30 -6.43
C GLY A 332 8.04 8.99 -6.27
N TYR A 333 8.09 10.32 -6.42
CA TYR A 333 9.32 11.13 -6.38
C TYR A 333 9.35 12.11 -5.22
N LEU A 334 8.28 12.18 -4.42
CA LEU A 334 8.28 12.93 -3.17
C LEU A 334 9.33 12.34 -2.23
N MET A 335 10.18 13.19 -1.66
CA MET A 335 11.24 12.76 -0.76
C MET A 335 10.76 12.53 0.68
N GLN A 336 9.57 13.01 1.03
CA GLN A 336 8.99 12.87 2.37
C GLN A 336 7.81 11.92 2.34
N ASP A 337 7.82 10.97 3.26
CA ASP A 337 6.75 9.99 3.44
C ASP A 337 5.42 10.66 3.84
N ALA A 338 5.50 11.66 4.72
CA ALA A 338 4.35 12.45 5.15
C ALA A 338 3.64 13.16 3.98
N ASP A 339 4.38 13.57 2.95
CA ASP A 339 3.82 14.23 1.77
C ASP A 339 3.06 13.24 0.89
N VAL A 340 3.59 12.03 0.70
CA VAL A 340 2.90 10.93 0.00
C VAL A 340 1.61 10.57 0.74
N ASP A 341 1.67 10.42 2.06
CA ASP A 341 0.50 10.12 2.89
C ASP A 341 -0.55 11.24 2.85
N LEU A 342 -0.09 12.50 2.91
CA LEU A 342 -0.97 13.66 2.80
C LEU A 342 -1.76 13.61 1.49
N VAL A 343 -1.08 13.41 0.37
CA VAL A 343 -1.70 13.40 -0.96
C VAL A 343 -2.68 12.24 -1.09
N LEU A 344 -2.28 11.02 -0.72
CA LEU A 344 -3.17 9.86 -0.80
C LEU A 344 -4.36 9.96 0.15
N SER A 345 -4.19 10.54 1.33
CA SER A 345 -5.31 10.81 2.24
C SER A 345 -6.31 11.80 1.65
N GLN A 346 -5.85 12.81 0.92
CA GLN A 346 -6.70 13.81 0.27
C GLN A 346 -7.42 13.23 -0.95
N ILE A 347 -6.75 12.41 -1.75
CA ILE A 347 -7.36 11.67 -2.87
C ILE A 347 -8.47 10.75 -2.34
N ALA A 348 -8.17 9.95 -1.31
CA ALA A 348 -9.14 9.05 -0.68
C ALA A 348 -10.33 9.82 -0.08
N ALA A 349 -10.08 10.93 0.63
CA ALA A 349 -11.12 11.78 1.19
C ALA A 349 -12.04 12.40 0.11
N SER A 350 -11.51 12.58 -1.10
CA SER A 350 -12.24 13.12 -2.26
C SER A 350 -12.99 12.03 -3.03
N LYS A 351 -12.97 10.78 -2.54
CA LYS A 351 -13.60 9.58 -3.16
C LYS A 351 -13.05 9.23 -4.55
N LEU A 352 -11.90 9.79 -4.93
CA LEU A 352 -11.16 9.38 -6.11
C LEU A 352 -10.54 8.00 -5.84
N LYS A 353 -10.82 7.03 -6.71
CA LYS A 353 -10.46 5.61 -6.48
C LYS A 353 -9.12 5.22 -7.07
N VAL A 354 -8.72 5.89 -8.16
CA VAL A 354 -7.51 5.61 -8.92
C VAL A 354 -6.67 6.87 -9.02
N THR A 355 -5.35 6.73 -8.89
CA THR A 355 -4.41 7.77 -9.35
C THR A 355 -3.32 7.19 -10.23
N LYS A 356 -2.98 7.86 -11.33
CA LYS A 356 -1.87 7.49 -12.23
C LYS A 356 -0.55 8.07 -11.67
N ILE A 357 0.48 7.24 -11.47
CA ILE A 357 1.79 7.66 -10.94
C ILE A 357 2.92 7.09 -11.79
N TRP A 358 4.03 7.82 -11.98
CA TRP A 358 5.03 7.38 -12.95
C TRP A 358 5.91 6.28 -12.34
N GLY A 359 5.95 5.13 -13.00
CA GLY A 359 6.73 3.96 -12.61
C GLY A 359 8.13 3.91 -13.20
N PHE A 360 8.56 4.97 -13.89
CA PHE A 360 9.84 5.10 -14.60
C PHE A 360 10.70 6.23 -14.03
N GLY A 361 11.92 6.44 -14.50
CA GLY A 361 12.78 7.48 -13.94
C GLY A 361 14.20 7.28 -14.40
N ASN A 362 14.42 7.56 -15.67
CA ASN A 362 15.62 7.19 -16.40
C ASN A 362 16.63 8.34 -16.40
N VAL A 363 17.88 8.02 -16.13
CA VAL A 363 19.00 8.95 -16.31
C VAL A 363 20.10 8.26 -17.10
N ASN A 364 20.83 8.99 -17.95
CA ASN A 364 22.06 8.45 -18.55
C ASN A 364 23.28 8.67 -17.67
N ASN A 365 23.28 9.75 -16.88
CA ASN A 365 24.31 10.06 -15.89
C ASN A 365 23.66 10.48 -14.55
N PRO A 366 23.91 9.76 -13.44
CA PRO A 366 23.37 10.09 -12.11
C PRO A 366 23.74 11.46 -11.56
N VAL A 367 24.74 12.15 -12.11
CA VAL A 367 25.11 13.50 -11.65
C VAL A 367 24.56 14.63 -12.54
N ASP A 368 24.07 14.31 -13.73
CA ASP A 368 23.62 15.31 -14.71
C ASP A 368 22.08 15.31 -14.84
N HIS A 369 21.36 15.31 -13.72
CA HIS A 369 19.91 15.43 -13.70
C HIS A 369 19.43 16.28 -12.51
N ASN A 370 18.25 16.91 -12.64
CA ASN A 370 17.74 17.88 -11.65
C ASN A 370 16.49 17.41 -10.90
N TRP A 371 16.06 16.16 -11.09
CA TRP A 371 14.79 15.65 -10.54
C TRP A 371 14.89 15.13 -9.10
N GLY A 372 16.10 15.04 -8.53
CA GLY A 372 16.36 14.52 -7.19
C GLY A 372 16.22 13.00 -7.08
N VAL A 373 15.07 12.45 -7.48
CA VAL A 373 14.74 11.01 -7.50
C VAL A 373 14.87 10.46 -8.93
N TYR A 374 15.47 9.28 -9.05
CA TYR A 374 15.56 8.52 -10.31
C TYR A 374 15.64 7.02 -10.00
N PHE A 375 15.19 6.18 -10.93
CA PHE A 375 14.99 4.75 -10.72
C PHE A 375 15.95 3.88 -11.52
N GLN A 376 16.27 4.27 -12.75
CA GLN A 376 17.12 3.51 -13.65
C GLN A 376 18.20 4.39 -14.26
N VAL A 377 19.42 3.87 -14.32
CA VAL A 377 20.52 4.44 -15.08
C VAL A 377 20.70 3.63 -16.36
N LEU A 378 20.77 4.30 -17.50
CA LEU A 378 20.96 3.69 -18.82
C LEU A 378 22.27 4.20 -19.43
N ASN A 379 23.26 3.31 -19.53
CA ASN A 379 24.55 3.62 -20.14
C ASN A 379 25.22 2.31 -20.55
N GLU A 380 25.57 2.21 -21.84
CA GLU A 380 26.15 1.01 -22.45
C GLU A 380 27.41 0.50 -21.73
N SER A 381 28.12 1.36 -21.01
CA SER A 381 29.36 1.01 -20.29
C SER A 381 29.14 0.46 -18.86
N LEU A 382 27.92 0.50 -18.30
CA LEU A 382 27.70 0.20 -16.87
C LEU A 382 27.62 -1.30 -16.53
N SER A 383 27.17 -2.13 -17.47
CA SER A 383 27.01 -3.58 -17.26
C SER A 383 26.87 -4.30 -18.59
N GLU A 384 26.85 -5.64 -18.59
CA GLU A 384 26.56 -6.44 -19.81
C GLU A 384 25.21 -6.07 -20.45
N THR A 385 24.29 -5.47 -19.69
CA THR A 385 22.96 -5.04 -20.17
C THR A 385 22.84 -3.52 -20.33
N GLY A 386 23.89 -2.75 -20.02
CA GLY A 386 23.89 -1.29 -20.12
C GLY A 386 22.92 -0.57 -19.17
N GLN A 387 22.54 -1.20 -18.06
CA GLN A 387 21.56 -0.67 -17.11
C GLN A 387 21.96 -0.92 -15.66
N TYR A 388 21.49 -0.04 -14.77
CA TYR A 388 21.60 -0.15 -13.31
C TYR A 388 20.32 0.39 -12.65
N ILE A 389 19.86 -0.24 -11.58
CA ILE A 389 18.70 0.22 -10.81
C ILE A 389 19.18 0.95 -9.55
N ASN A 390 18.64 2.14 -9.32
CA ASN A 390 18.96 2.92 -8.14
C ASN A 390 18.20 2.39 -6.90
N PHE A 391 18.91 1.69 -6.02
CA PHE A 391 18.37 1.18 -4.76
C PHE A 391 18.59 2.11 -3.55
N ASN A 392 19.06 3.35 -3.77
CA ASN A 392 19.27 4.29 -2.68
C ASN A 392 17.93 4.61 -1.98
N PRO A 393 17.82 4.44 -0.65
CA PRO A 393 16.57 4.67 0.08
C PRO A 393 16.08 6.13 0.01
N ALA A 394 17.00 7.10 -0.14
CA ALA A 394 16.65 8.51 -0.16
C ALA A 394 16.06 8.97 -1.50
N ASN A 395 16.49 8.38 -2.62
CA ASN A 395 16.17 8.91 -3.94
C ASN A 395 16.08 7.89 -5.08
N GLY A 396 15.94 6.60 -4.75
CA GLY A 396 15.81 5.50 -5.69
C GLY A 396 14.43 4.84 -5.68
N ILE A 397 14.39 3.58 -6.12
CA ILE A 397 13.20 2.71 -6.10
C ILE A 397 12.44 2.70 -4.75
N PRO A 398 13.10 2.80 -3.57
CA PRO A 398 12.38 2.90 -2.30
C PRO A 398 11.37 4.05 -2.17
N ARG A 399 11.48 5.13 -2.97
CA ARG A 399 10.44 6.16 -3.02
C ARG A 399 9.16 5.68 -3.70
N LEU A 400 9.29 4.92 -4.79
CA LEU A 400 8.17 4.24 -5.45
C LEU A 400 7.58 3.12 -4.58
N ASP A 401 8.43 2.38 -3.86
CA ASP A 401 7.98 1.39 -2.86
C ASP A 401 7.04 2.02 -1.83
N TYR A 402 7.42 3.21 -1.32
CA TYR A 402 6.62 3.91 -0.33
C TYR A 402 5.28 4.37 -0.91
N ALA A 403 5.28 4.96 -2.10
CA ALA A 403 4.05 5.39 -2.78
C ALA A 403 3.07 4.23 -3.00
N ILE A 404 3.55 3.06 -3.45
CA ILE A 404 2.72 1.87 -3.66
C ILE A 404 2.19 1.34 -2.33
N SER A 405 3.05 1.23 -1.30
CA SER A 405 2.63 0.79 0.03
C SER A 405 1.64 1.77 0.69
N ALA A 406 1.81 3.07 0.48
CA ALA A 406 0.88 4.08 0.97
C ALA A 406 -0.47 3.98 0.26
N ALA A 407 -0.49 3.74 -1.05
CA ALA A 407 -1.73 3.54 -1.79
C ALA A 407 -2.51 2.32 -1.26
N GLU A 408 -1.82 1.24 -0.88
CA GLU A 408 -2.46 0.10 -0.19
C GLU A 408 -3.12 0.53 1.13
N ARG A 409 -2.43 1.36 1.95
CA ARG A 409 -2.96 1.85 3.23
C ARG A 409 -4.20 2.72 3.08
N TYR A 410 -4.23 3.57 2.06
CA TYR A 410 -5.34 4.51 1.83
C TYR A 410 -6.45 3.93 0.94
N GLY A 411 -6.30 2.71 0.44
CA GLY A 411 -7.28 2.08 -0.45
C GLY A 411 -7.41 2.77 -1.81
N VAL A 412 -6.34 3.42 -2.27
CA VAL A 412 -6.26 4.08 -3.59
C VAL A 412 -5.56 3.12 -4.54
N LYS A 413 -6.08 2.96 -5.76
CA LYS A 413 -5.46 2.11 -6.78
C LYS A 413 -4.57 2.93 -7.72
N LEU A 414 -3.58 2.29 -8.32
CA LEU A 414 -2.51 2.92 -9.08
C LEU A 414 -2.47 2.40 -10.50
N VAL A 415 -2.58 3.30 -11.47
CA VAL A 415 -2.12 3.02 -12.84
C VAL A 415 -0.64 3.38 -12.90
N LEU A 416 0.18 2.46 -13.40
CA LEU A 416 1.63 2.58 -13.35
C LEU A 416 2.26 2.46 -14.76
N PRO A 417 2.41 3.58 -15.51
CA PRO A 417 3.22 3.60 -16.71
C PRO A 417 4.66 3.21 -16.43
N LEU A 418 5.18 2.31 -17.25
CA LEU A 418 6.52 1.74 -17.09
C LEU A 418 7.59 2.44 -17.94
N LEU A 419 7.16 3.26 -18.90
CA LEU A 419 8.00 4.05 -19.82
C LEU A 419 7.34 5.41 -20.06
N ASN A 420 8.11 6.36 -20.61
CA ASN A 420 7.61 7.66 -21.06
C ASN A 420 7.99 7.89 -22.52
N ASN A 421 7.06 8.42 -23.30
CA ASN A 421 7.37 8.91 -24.64
C ASN A 421 8.20 10.20 -24.59
N TRP A 422 7.89 11.08 -23.63
CA TRP A 422 8.53 12.39 -23.47
C TRP A 422 9.83 12.33 -22.67
N ASP A 423 10.62 13.40 -22.75
CA ASP A 423 11.94 13.50 -22.12
C ASP A 423 11.89 13.72 -20.60
N ASP A 424 10.72 14.03 -20.05
CA ASP A 424 10.53 14.18 -18.60
C ASP A 424 10.84 12.86 -17.89
N LEU A 425 11.74 12.95 -16.91
CA LEU A 425 12.33 11.79 -16.23
C LEU A 425 12.99 10.81 -17.20
N GLY A 426 13.52 11.33 -18.31
CA GLY A 426 14.40 10.64 -19.24
C GLY A 426 13.71 10.00 -20.44
N GLY A 427 12.64 9.25 -20.21
CA GLY A 427 11.82 8.60 -21.24
C GLY A 427 12.56 7.78 -22.30
N ILE A 428 11.91 7.58 -23.46
CA ILE A 428 12.47 6.88 -24.63
C ILE A 428 13.83 7.48 -25.04
N ASN A 429 14.00 8.80 -24.91
CA ASN A 429 15.23 9.48 -25.26
C ASN A 429 16.44 8.95 -24.46
N SER A 430 16.27 8.59 -23.19
CA SER A 430 17.34 7.98 -22.39
C SER A 430 17.78 6.62 -22.91
N TYR A 431 16.86 5.82 -23.47
CA TYR A 431 17.21 4.55 -24.11
C TYR A 431 17.98 4.81 -25.41
N THR A 432 17.49 5.72 -26.26
CA THR A 432 18.15 6.00 -27.55
C THR A 432 19.49 6.71 -27.38
N THR A 433 19.67 7.48 -26.32
CA THR A 433 20.96 8.06 -25.94
C THR A 433 21.95 6.97 -25.51
N ALA A 434 21.49 5.95 -24.78
CA ALA A 434 22.35 4.86 -24.31
C ALA A 434 22.70 3.84 -25.41
N PHE A 435 21.76 3.54 -26.31
CA PHE A 435 21.87 2.40 -27.24
C PHE A 435 21.89 2.79 -28.73
N GLY A 436 21.71 4.07 -29.03
CA GLY A 436 21.59 4.59 -30.39
C GLY A 436 20.15 4.62 -30.91
N GLY A 437 19.97 5.20 -32.10
CA GLY A 437 18.65 5.37 -32.72
C GLY A 437 17.99 6.70 -32.38
N ASN A 438 16.66 6.74 -32.44
CA ASN A 438 15.81 7.89 -32.12
C ASN A 438 14.44 7.40 -31.63
N SER A 439 13.55 8.34 -31.30
CA SER A 439 12.23 8.04 -30.73
C SER A 439 11.35 7.12 -31.58
N THR A 440 11.51 7.09 -32.91
CA THR A 440 10.75 6.17 -33.78
C THR A 440 11.41 4.81 -33.95
N SER A 441 12.75 4.75 -33.95
CA SER A 441 13.47 3.48 -34.03
C SER A 441 13.48 2.73 -32.70
N PHE A 442 13.20 3.38 -31.57
CA PHE A 442 13.12 2.76 -30.25
C PHE A 442 12.28 1.48 -30.25
N TYR A 443 11.11 1.51 -30.90
CA TYR A 443 10.14 0.40 -30.94
C TYR A 443 10.68 -0.88 -31.58
N THR A 444 11.74 -0.80 -32.38
CA THR A 444 12.34 -1.95 -33.09
C THR A 444 13.82 -2.16 -32.77
N ASP A 445 14.47 -1.23 -32.06
CA ASP A 445 15.86 -1.37 -31.64
C ASP A 445 16.01 -2.46 -30.57
N GLN A 446 16.78 -3.50 -30.89
CA GLN A 446 16.89 -4.69 -30.04
C GLN A 446 17.51 -4.39 -28.67
N LYS A 447 18.47 -3.46 -28.58
CA LYS A 447 19.12 -3.11 -27.30
C LYS A 447 18.15 -2.34 -26.41
N SER A 448 17.46 -1.35 -26.95
CA SER A 448 16.44 -0.57 -26.27
C SER A 448 15.28 -1.45 -25.78
N GLN A 449 14.77 -2.35 -26.63
CA GLN A 449 13.71 -3.29 -26.25
C GLN A 449 14.16 -4.30 -25.20
N THR A 450 15.43 -4.74 -25.24
CA THR A 450 15.97 -5.64 -24.20
C THR A 450 16.07 -4.90 -22.86
N ALA A 451 16.59 -3.68 -22.85
CA ALA A 451 16.71 -2.87 -21.64
C ALA A 451 15.35 -2.48 -21.06
N SER A 452 14.39 -2.09 -21.90
CA SER A 452 13.03 -1.74 -21.45
C SER A 452 12.30 -2.97 -20.88
N LYS A 453 12.37 -4.14 -21.54
CA LYS A 453 11.82 -5.40 -20.99
C LYS A 453 12.45 -5.79 -19.67
N ASN A 454 13.76 -5.57 -19.49
CA ASN A 454 14.41 -5.83 -18.21
C ASN A 454 13.91 -4.91 -17.09
N TYR A 455 13.68 -3.62 -17.39
CA TYR A 455 13.10 -2.67 -16.44
C TYR A 455 11.66 -3.03 -16.07
N ILE A 456 10.83 -3.31 -17.09
CA ILE A 456 9.45 -3.78 -16.95
C ILE A 456 9.42 -5.02 -16.05
N LYS A 457 10.29 -6.01 -16.31
CA LYS A 457 10.39 -7.20 -15.48
C LYS A 457 10.73 -6.86 -14.04
N PHE A 458 11.68 -5.97 -13.81
CA PHE A 458 12.06 -5.55 -12.46
C PHE A 458 10.87 -4.93 -11.71
N ILE A 459 10.14 -3.99 -12.31
CA ILE A 459 9.00 -3.32 -11.69
C ILE A 459 7.83 -4.29 -11.46
N VAL A 460 7.46 -5.07 -12.48
CA VAL A 460 6.34 -6.02 -12.40
C VAL A 460 6.62 -7.10 -11.35
N GLU A 461 7.80 -7.73 -11.35
CA GLU A 461 8.14 -8.73 -10.33
C GLU A 461 8.12 -8.16 -8.91
N ARG A 462 8.46 -6.88 -8.76
CA ARG A 462 8.50 -6.19 -7.48
C ARG A 462 7.11 -5.93 -6.91
N TYR A 463 6.15 -5.48 -7.73
CA TYR A 463 4.82 -5.09 -7.23
C TYR A 463 3.65 -5.96 -7.69
N LYS A 464 3.86 -7.04 -8.46
CA LYS A 464 2.78 -7.93 -8.91
C LYS A 464 1.92 -8.54 -7.80
N LYS A 465 2.37 -8.51 -6.54
CA LYS A 465 1.59 -8.97 -5.38
C LYS A 465 0.80 -7.86 -4.67
N SER A 466 1.07 -6.60 -4.99
CA SER A 466 0.38 -5.47 -4.38
C SER A 466 -1.08 -5.43 -4.82
N SER A 467 -1.97 -5.10 -3.90
CA SER A 467 -3.39 -4.91 -4.19
C SER A 467 -3.74 -3.47 -4.59
N ALA A 468 -2.74 -2.57 -4.55
CA ALA A 468 -2.87 -1.20 -4.98
C ALA A 468 -2.68 -1.03 -6.50
N ILE A 469 -2.08 -1.99 -7.21
CA ILE A 469 -1.96 -1.88 -8.68
C ILE A 469 -3.34 -2.04 -9.31
N PHE A 470 -3.82 -0.99 -9.98
CA PHE A 470 -4.99 -1.04 -10.85
C PHE A 470 -4.62 -1.71 -12.17
N ALA A 471 -3.57 -1.19 -12.82
CA ALA A 471 -3.07 -1.68 -14.08
C ALA A 471 -1.60 -1.36 -14.28
N TRP A 472 -0.91 -2.23 -15.00
CA TRP A 472 0.35 -1.93 -15.64
C TRP A 472 0.08 -1.16 -16.92
N GLU A 473 0.72 -0.01 -17.11
CA GLU A 473 0.60 0.76 -18.33
C GLU A 473 1.92 0.71 -19.10
N LEU A 474 1.84 0.43 -20.40
CA LEU A 474 3.01 0.17 -21.22
C LEU A 474 3.94 1.39 -21.31
N CYS A 475 3.37 2.55 -21.61
CA CYS A 475 4.10 3.80 -21.77
C CYS A 475 3.13 4.96 -21.61
N ASN A 476 3.60 6.04 -20.98
CA ASN A 476 2.87 7.29 -21.03
C ASN A 476 2.97 7.88 -22.45
N GLU A 477 1.83 8.01 -23.13
CA GLU A 477 1.63 8.63 -24.45
C GLU A 477 2.56 8.12 -25.57
N PRO A 478 2.67 6.80 -25.84
CA PRO A 478 3.56 6.28 -26.87
C PRO A 478 3.18 6.84 -28.26
N ARG A 479 4.14 7.50 -28.91
CA ARG A 479 4.01 8.02 -30.29
C ARG A 479 5.15 7.51 -31.17
N CYS A 480 4.84 7.26 -32.44
CA CYS A 480 5.83 6.95 -33.48
C CYS A 480 5.53 7.83 -34.70
N ARG A 481 5.97 9.09 -34.61
CA ARG A 481 5.65 10.12 -35.61
C ARG A 481 6.10 9.73 -37.02
N GLY A 482 5.13 9.70 -37.95
CA GLY A 482 5.33 9.31 -39.34
C GLY A 482 5.54 7.81 -39.57
N CYS A 483 5.47 6.98 -38.52
CA CYS A 483 5.53 5.53 -38.65
C CYS A 483 4.19 4.97 -39.12
N PRO A 484 4.18 3.80 -39.80
CA PRO A 484 2.96 3.04 -39.95
C PRO A 484 2.40 2.65 -38.57
N PRO A 485 1.09 2.74 -38.30
CA PRO A 485 0.55 2.42 -36.98
C PRO A 485 0.71 0.95 -36.57
N SER A 486 1.05 0.06 -37.52
CA SER A 486 1.50 -1.29 -37.18
C SER A 486 2.72 -1.32 -36.26
N THR A 487 3.54 -0.27 -36.24
CA THR A 487 4.72 -0.20 -35.36
C THR A 487 4.33 -0.21 -33.90
N ILE A 488 3.43 0.68 -33.46
CA ILE A 488 2.94 0.70 -32.08
C ILE A 488 2.07 -0.52 -31.80
N TYR A 489 1.19 -0.92 -32.72
CA TYR A 489 0.36 -2.12 -32.54
C TYR A 489 1.20 -3.37 -32.25
N ASN A 490 2.25 -3.62 -33.04
CA ASN A 490 3.12 -4.79 -32.87
C ASN A 490 3.92 -4.71 -31.56
N TRP A 491 4.45 -3.53 -31.25
CA TRP A 491 5.19 -3.30 -30.01
C TRP A 491 4.29 -3.48 -28.78
N ALA A 492 3.10 -2.88 -28.78
CA ALA A 492 2.13 -3.00 -27.70
C ALA A 492 1.67 -4.45 -27.51
N SER A 493 1.45 -5.20 -28.59
CA SER A 493 1.13 -6.63 -28.54
C SER A 493 2.24 -7.44 -27.86
N ASP A 494 3.51 -7.19 -28.22
CA ASP A 494 4.66 -7.89 -27.64
C ASP A 494 4.89 -7.53 -26.15
N ILE A 495 4.87 -6.23 -25.81
CA ILE A 495 5.11 -5.78 -24.43
C ILE A 495 3.96 -6.18 -23.50
N SER A 496 2.70 -6.04 -23.91
CA SER A 496 1.57 -6.45 -23.07
C SER A 496 1.54 -7.97 -22.84
N ALA A 497 1.82 -8.77 -23.87
CA ALA A 497 1.98 -10.21 -23.72
C ALA A 497 3.15 -10.57 -22.79
N TYR A 498 4.26 -9.84 -22.87
CA TYR A 498 5.38 -10.00 -21.96
C TYR A 498 5.00 -9.70 -20.51
N ILE A 499 4.30 -8.59 -20.24
CA ILE A 499 3.80 -8.26 -18.89
C ILE A 499 2.85 -9.34 -18.37
N LYS A 500 1.87 -9.78 -19.18
CA LYS A 500 0.93 -10.86 -18.81
C LYS A 500 1.64 -12.17 -18.50
N SER A 501 2.80 -12.44 -19.11
CA SER A 501 3.62 -13.62 -18.79
C SER A 501 4.29 -13.54 -17.41
N LEU A 502 4.56 -12.34 -16.91
CA LEU A 502 5.16 -12.08 -15.60
C LEU A 502 4.10 -11.97 -14.50
N ASP A 503 2.95 -11.40 -14.85
CA ASP A 503 1.82 -11.17 -13.97
C ASP A 503 0.48 -11.32 -14.73
N PRO A 504 -0.14 -12.51 -14.68
CA PRO A 504 -1.41 -12.76 -15.35
C PRO A 504 -2.62 -12.19 -14.57
N ARG A 505 -2.42 -11.57 -13.40
CA ARG A 505 -3.51 -11.20 -12.48
C ARG A 505 -3.95 -9.75 -12.62
N HIS A 506 -3.02 -8.82 -12.80
CA HIS A 506 -3.34 -7.40 -12.97
C HIS A 506 -3.74 -7.07 -14.40
N MET A 507 -4.51 -5.99 -14.54
CA MET A 507 -4.82 -5.44 -15.85
C MET A 507 -3.58 -4.81 -16.50
N VAL A 508 -3.61 -4.72 -17.81
CA VAL A 508 -2.59 -4.10 -18.65
C VAL A 508 -3.30 -3.17 -19.64
N THR A 509 -2.78 -1.95 -19.79
CA THR A 509 -3.26 -0.98 -20.78
C THR A 509 -2.10 -0.30 -21.51
N LEU A 510 -2.39 0.39 -22.62
CA LEU A 510 -1.37 1.00 -23.46
C LEU A 510 -0.86 2.34 -22.92
N GLY A 511 -1.76 3.22 -22.50
CA GLY A 511 -1.43 4.59 -22.07
C GLY A 511 -1.35 5.59 -23.23
N ASP A 512 -1.94 5.27 -24.39
CA ASP A 512 -1.98 6.17 -25.55
C ASP A 512 -3.10 7.21 -25.44
N GLU A 513 -2.93 8.29 -26.20
CA GLU A 513 -3.85 9.44 -26.20
C GLU A 513 -5.10 9.22 -27.06
N GLY A 514 -5.20 8.09 -27.78
CA GLY A 514 -6.40 7.75 -28.56
C GLY A 514 -6.40 8.21 -30.01
N TRP A 515 -5.25 8.47 -30.64
CA TRP A 515 -5.24 8.94 -32.02
C TRP A 515 -5.93 7.97 -33.00
N PHE A 516 -6.81 8.50 -33.86
CA PHE A 516 -7.45 7.72 -34.93
C PHE A 516 -6.61 7.73 -36.23
N TYR A 517 -6.70 6.65 -37.02
CA TYR A 517 -5.99 6.46 -38.31
C TYR A 517 -6.91 5.72 -39.33
N PRO A 518 -6.91 6.08 -40.65
CA PRO A 518 -8.08 6.64 -41.36
C PRO A 518 -8.95 5.57 -42.07
N PRO A 519 -10.27 5.79 -42.36
CA PRO A 519 -10.75 6.81 -43.32
C PRO A 519 -12.15 7.44 -43.05
N GLU A 520 -12.72 7.37 -41.85
CA GLU A 520 -14.02 8.02 -41.54
C GLU A 520 -13.88 9.34 -40.76
N GLY A 521 -12.65 9.73 -40.38
CA GLY A 521 -12.34 11.03 -39.78
C GLY A 521 -12.17 12.14 -40.83
N ASP A 522 -12.15 13.40 -40.38
CA ASP A 522 -12.01 14.58 -41.24
C ASP A 522 -10.58 14.83 -41.75
N GLY A 523 -9.64 13.95 -41.38
CA GLY A 523 -8.22 14.05 -41.72
C GLY A 523 -7.47 15.14 -40.95
N SER A 524 -8.10 15.77 -39.95
CA SER A 524 -7.43 16.68 -39.02
C SER A 524 -6.40 15.93 -38.17
N TYR A 525 -5.56 16.67 -37.44
CA TYR A 525 -4.41 16.13 -36.72
C TYR A 525 -4.77 14.87 -35.89
N ALA A 526 -5.86 14.93 -35.12
CA ALA A 526 -6.31 13.83 -34.25
C ALA A 526 -6.77 12.55 -34.98
N TYR A 527 -7.05 12.64 -36.28
CA TYR A 527 -7.55 11.53 -37.13
C TYR A 527 -6.59 11.18 -38.28
N SER A 528 -5.43 11.82 -38.32
CA SER A 528 -4.45 11.64 -39.40
C SER A 528 -3.58 10.39 -39.23
N GLY A 529 -3.56 9.83 -38.00
CA GLY A 529 -2.55 8.92 -37.43
C GLY A 529 -1.11 9.24 -37.76
N TYR A 530 -0.81 10.53 -37.92
CA TYR A 530 0.56 11.05 -37.98
C TYR A 530 1.39 10.61 -36.77
N GLU A 531 0.76 10.43 -35.61
CA GLU A 531 1.41 10.00 -34.37
C GLU A 531 1.71 8.48 -34.33
N GLY A 532 1.41 7.74 -35.40
CA GLY A 532 1.70 6.31 -35.50
C GLY A 532 0.85 5.43 -34.59
N VAL A 533 -0.27 5.97 -34.09
CA VAL A 533 -1.27 5.28 -33.27
C VAL A 533 -2.55 5.12 -34.10
N ASP A 534 -3.19 3.97 -33.94
CA ASP A 534 -4.49 3.63 -34.53
C ASP A 534 -5.34 3.03 -33.41
N PHE A 535 -6.11 3.89 -32.74
CA PHE A 535 -6.89 3.53 -31.55
C PHE A 535 -7.80 2.32 -31.81
N VAL A 536 -8.54 2.35 -32.93
CA VAL A 536 -9.49 1.27 -33.29
C VAL A 536 -8.77 -0.05 -33.48
N ARG A 537 -7.60 -0.04 -34.13
CA ARG A 537 -6.80 -1.24 -34.29
C ARG A 537 -6.22 -1.74 -32.95
N ASN A 538 -5.78 -0.83 -32.08
CA ASN A 538 -5.24 -1.18 -30.76
C ASN A 538 -6.28 -1.84 -29.84
N LEU A 539 -7.57 -1.53 -30.01
CA LEU A 539 -8.67 -2.26 -29.35
C LEU A 539 -8.62 -3.77 -29.67
N GLY A 540 -8.03 -4.20 -30.77
CA GLY A 540 -7.89 -5.61 -31.13
C GLY A 540 -6.81 -6.39 -30.35
N ILE A 541 -5.98 -5.74 -29.53
CA ILE A 541 -4.91 -6.43 -28.79
C ILE A 541 -5.50 -7.14 -27.56
N GLU A 542 -5.53 -8.47 -27.57
CA GLU A 542 -6.19 -9.30 -26.53
C GLU A 542 -5.56 -9.15 -25.13
N THR A 543 -4.25 -8.85 -25.06
CA THR A 543 -3.50 -8.72 -23.80
C THR A 543 -3.59 -7.33 -23.18
N LEU A 544 -4.32 -6.40 -23.80
CA LEU A 544 -4.74 -5.12 -23.21
C LEU A 544 -6.19 -5.24 -22.73
N ASP A 545 -6.39 -5.18 -21.41
CA ASP A 545 -7.70 -5.44 -20.78
C ASP A 545 -8.69 -4.27 -20.99
N TYR A 546 -8.18 -3.05 -21.08
CA TYR A 546 -8.94 -1.83 -21.37
C TYR A 546 -8.07 -0.86 -22.18
N SER A 547 -8.70 0.15 -22.77
CA SER A 547 -8.01 1.16 -23.59
C SER A 547 -8.13 2.56 -23.00
N THR A 548 -7.18 3.41 -23.34
CA THR A 548 -7.01 4.76 -22.80
C THR A 548 -7.08 5.77 -23.93
N PHE A 549 -7.52 6.98 -23.59
CA PHE A 549 -7.39 8.14 -24.46
C PHE A 549 -7.27 9.39 -23.59
N HIS A 550 -6.62 10.43 -24.11
CA HIS A 550 -6.38 11.69 -23.41
C HIS A 550 -7.14 12.83 -24.09
N LEU A 551 -7.15 14.03 -23.51
CA LEU A 551 -7.84 15.19 -24.07
C LEU A 551 -7.19 16.53 -23.67
N TYR A 552 -6.49 17.17 -24.63
CA TYR A 552 -5.93 18.52 -24.48
C TYR A 552 -6.17 19.40 -25.74
N PRO A 553 -7.41 19.91 -25.93
CA PRO A 553 -7.79 20.63 -27.15
C PRO A 553 -6.89 21.84 -27.48
N ASP A 554 -6.50 22.61 -26.46
CA ASP A 554 -5.63 23.78 -26.59
C ASP A 554 -4.22 23.45 -27.10
N GLN A 555 -3.67 22.31 -26.69
CA GLN A 555 -2.38 21.82 -27.21
C GLN A 555 -2.49 21.27 -28.64
N TRP A 556 -3.65 20.70 -28.98
CA TRP A 556 -3.85 20.00 -30.26
C TRP A 556 -4.44 20.90 -31.36
N GLY A 557 -4.80 22.14 -31.04
CA GLY A 557 -5.37 23.11 -31.99
C GLY A 557 -6.88 22.96 -32.20
N TYR A 558 -7.60 22.43 -31.22
CA TYR A 558 -9.06 22.28 -31.20
C TYR A 558 -9.70 23.21 -30.15
N ASN A 559 -10.98 23.56 -30.36
CA ASN A 559 -11.75 24.28 -29.35
C ASN A 559 -12.14 23.33 -28.20
N TYR A 560 -12.27 23.82 -26.96
CA TYR A 560 -12.68 22.98 -25.83
C TYR A 560 -14.03 22.26 -26.04
N SER A 561 -14.97 22.85 -26.78
CA SER A 561 -16.25 22.22 -27.11
C SER A 561 -16.12 20.94 -27.96
N TRP A 562 -14.99 20.74 -28.65
CA TRP A 562 -14.70 19.52 -29.40
C TRP A 562 -14.45 18.32 -28.48
N GLY A 563 -14.06 18.52 -27.21
CA GLY A 563 -13.73 17.43 -26.29
C GLY A 563 -14.88 16.45 -26.03
N SER A 564 -16.14 16.92 -26.03
CA SER A 564 -17.29 16.02 -25.91
C SER A 564 -17.43 15.09 -27.12
N GLU A 565 -17.18 15.59 -28.34
CA GLU A 565 -17.18 14.76 -29.54
C GLU A 565 -16.07 13.69 -29.48
N TRP A 566 -14.88 14.09 -29.05
CA TRP A 566 -13.75 13.18 -28.86
C TRP A 566 -14.09 12.03 -27.90
N ILE A 567 -14.71 12.34 -26.75
CA ILE A 567 -15.15 11.35 -25.75
C ILE A 567 -16.19 10.41 -26.35
N LEU A 568 -17.20 10.93 -27.05
CA LEU A 568 -18.27 10.13 -27.65
C LEU A 568 -17.75 9.16 -28.73
N GLN A 569 -16.76 9.59 -29.52
CA GLN A 569 -16.17 8.75 -30.56
C GLN A 569 -15.33 7.61 -29.98
N HIS A 570 -14.54 7.88 -28.93
CA HIS A 570 -13.79 6.84 -28.23
C HIS A 570 -14.73 5.84 -27.57
N ASP A 571 -15.73 6.34 -26.85
CA ASP A 571 -16.75 5.52 -26.23
C ASP A 571 -17.45 4.61 -27.26
N ALA A 572 -17.88 5.15 -28.40
CA ALA A 572 -18.49 4.38 -29.47
C ALA A 572 -17.56 3.29 -30.04
N ALA A 573 -16.28 3.59 -30.27
CA ALA A 573 -15.29 2.63 -30.75
C ALA A 573 -15.07 1.49 -29.74
N CYS A 574 -14.99 1.80 -28.46
CA CYS A 574 -14.79 0.82 -27.40
C CYS A 574 -16.01 -0.07 -27.18
N GLN A 575 -17.21 0.53 -27.22
CA GLN A 575 -18.47 -0.22 -27.19
C GLN A 575 -18.56 -1.17 -28.38
N ALA A 576 -18.20 -0.73 -29.59
CA ALA A 576 -18.19 -1.58 -30.78
C ALA A 576 -17.18 -2.74 -30.66
N ALA A 577 -16.06 -2.54 -29.97
CA ALA A 577 -15.05 -3.56 -29.70
C ALA A 577 -15.36 -4.43 -28.47
N GLY A 578 -16.39 -4.12 -27.69
CA GLY A 578 -16.69 -4.80 -26.43
C GLY A 578 -15.60 -4.60 -25.36
N LYS A 579 -14.87 -3.48 -25.40
CA LYS A 579 -13.82 -3.11 -24.45
C LYS A 579 -14.24 -1.92 -23.60
N VAL A 580 -13.73 -1.88 -22.36
CA VAL A 580 -13.86 -0.70 -21.50
C VAL A 580 -12.81 0.33 -21.92
N CYS A 581 -13.20 1.60 -21.89
CA CYS A 581 -12.30 2.72 -22.14
C CYS A 581 -12.28 3.74 -21.01
N VAL A 582 -11.17 4.43 -20.91
CA VAL A 582 -10.85 5.37 -19.83
C VAL A 582 -10.38 6.68 -20.45
N LEU A 583 -11.00 7.78 -20.05
CA LEU A 583 -10.46 9.12 -20.30
C LEU A 583 -9.37 9.36 -19.23
N GLU A 584 -8.14 8.98 -19.55
CA GLU A 584 -7.10 8.79 -18.53
C GLU A 584 -6.38 10.09 -18.15
N GLU A 585 -6.38 11.06 -19.06
CA GLU A 585 -5.90 12.41 -18.82
C GLU A 585 -6.76 13.44 -19.57
N TYR A 586 -7.10 14.54 -18.90
CA TYR A 586 -7.73 15.68 -19.55
C TYR A 586 -7.53 16.95 -18.73
N GLY A 587 -7.40 18.09 -19.41
CA GLY A 587 -7.23 19.38 -18.75
C GLY A 587 -7.57 20.55 -19.66
N ALA A 588 -7.94 21.67 -19.04
CA ALA A 588 -8.06 22.96 -19.72
C ALA A 588 -7.22 24.00 -18.97
N SER A 589 -6.33 24.69 -19.68
CA SER A 589 -5.41 25.69 -19.10
C SER A 589 -6.07 27.02 -18.70
N SER A 590 -7.35 27.21 -19.06
CA SER A 590 -8.13 28.41 -18.76
C SER A 590 -9.60 28.07 -18.52
N ASP A 591 -10.28 28.87 -17.68
CA ASP A 591 -11.69 28.71 -17.32
C ASP A 591 -12.07 27.24 -17.04
N MET A 592 -11.24 26.55 -16.24
CA MET A 592 -11.21 25.07 -16.17
C MET A 592 -12.58 24.45 -15.92
N VAL A 593 -13.38 25.01 -15.01
CA VAL A 593 -14.73 24.50 -14.71
C VAL A 593 -15.64 24.60 -15.92
N ALA A 594 -15.65 25.75 -16.61
CA ALA A 594 -16.51 25.96 -17.77
C ALA A 594 -16.16 25.04 -18.95
N ASN A 595 -14.88 24.66 -19.07
CA ASN A 595 -14.39 23.85 -20.17
C ASN A 595 -14.40 22.35 -19.88
N MET A 596 -14.08 21.92 -18.65
CA MET A 596 -13.98 20.50 -18.27
C MET A 596 -15.30 19.90 -17.79
N GLN A 597 -16.20 20.69 -17.19
CA GLN A 597 -17.49 20.18 -16.71
C GLN A 597 -18.36 19.59 -17.85
N PRO A 598 -18.45 20.18 -19.06
CA PRO A 598 -19.16 19.54 -20.18
C PRO A 598 -18.58 18.19 -20.58
N TRP A 599 -17.27 17.97 -20.42
CA TRP A 599 -16.63 16.68 -20.68
C TRP A 599 -17.02 15.65 -19.63
N GLN A 600 -17.00 16.04 -18.35
CA GLN A 600 -17.47 15.21 -17.24
C GLN A 600 -18.95 14.85 -17.36
N GLU A 601 -19.80 15.78 -17.78
CA GLU A 601 -21.21 15.53 -18.07
C GLU A 601 -21.39 14.56 -19.25
N THR A 602 -20.52 14.63 -20.25
CA THR A 602 -20.48 13.66 -21.37
C THR A 602 -20.12 12.26 -20.85
N VAL A 603 -19.12 12.15 -19.97
CA VAL A 603 -18.75 10.90 -19.29
C VAL A 603 -19.88 10.39 -18.37
N LEU A 604 -20.62 11.27 -17.71
CA LEU A 604 -21.74 10.90 -16.83
C LEU A 604 -23.01 10.47 -17.57
N CYS A 605 -23.14 10.80 -18.85
CA CYS A 605 -24.34 10.50 -19.63
C CYS A 605 -24.68 8.99 -19.59
N ASN A 606 -25.96 8.64 -19.44
CA ASN A 606 -26.39 7.23 -19.34
C ASN A 606 -26.16 6.42 -20.62
N THR A 607 -25.83 7.07 -21.75
CA THR A 607 -25.52 6.41 -23.02
C THR A 607 -24.03 6.15 -23.21
N THR A 608 -23.17 6.68 -22.35
CA THR A 608 -21.71 6.48 -22.43
C THR A 608 -21.24 5.40 -21.44
N ASN A 609 -20.25 4.62 -21.86
CA ASN A 609 -19.69 3.46 -21.16
C ASN A 609 -18.21 3.65 -20.78
N ILE A 610 -17.76 4.90 -20.64
CA ILE A 610 -16.42 5.22 -20.12
C ILE A 610 -16.31 4.75 -18.67
N GLY A 611 -15.39 3.81 -18.39
CA GLY A 611 -15.30 3.09 -17.12
C GLY A 611 -14.89 3.98 -15.94
N TYR A 612 -13.99 4.93 -16.18
CA TYR A 612 -13.74 6.09 -15.33
C TYR A 612 -13.05 7.19 -16.15
N ASP A 613 -13.02 8.40 -15.60
CA ASP A 613 -12.21 9.51 -16.08
C ASP A 613 -11.25 10.00 -15.00
N SER A 614 -10.11 10.53 -15.41
CA SER A 614 -9.03 10.98 -14.53
C SER A 614 -8.46 12.30 -15.01
N PHE A 615 -8.73 13.38 -14.27
CA PHE A 615 -8.24 14.70 -14.66
C PHE A 615 -6.72 14.81 -14.49
N TRP A 616 -6.11 15.60 -15.36
CA TRP A 616 -4.74 16.06 -15.21
C TRP A 616 -4.76 17.49 -14.67
N GLN A 617 -4.22 17.77 -13.48
CA GLN A 617 -3.69 16.84 -12.48
C GLN A 617 -4.07 17.26 -11.06
N PHE A 618 -3.88 16.38 -10.09
CA PHE A 618 -4.12 16.73 -8.68
C PHE A 618 -3.08 17.76 -8.21
N GLY A 619 -3.57 18.89 -7.68
CA GLY A 619 -2.74 19.88 -7.01
C GLY A 619 -3.02 19.91 -5.52
N THR A 620 -1.99 20.14 -4.70
CA THR A 620 -2.18 20.48 -3.28
C THR A 620 -1.13 21.49 -2.85
N SER A 621 -1.42 22.28 -1.83
CA SER A 621 -0.57 23.42 -1.48
C SER A 621 0.77 22.95 -0.91
N GLY A 622 1.87 23.35 -1.55
CA GLY A 622 3.23 23.17 -1.05
C GLY A 622 3.82 21.76 -1.22
N VAL A 623 3.11 20.84 -1.87
CA VAL A 623 3.55 19.46 -2.09
C VAL A 623 3.32 19.06 -3.54
N GLY A 624 4.32 18.41 -4.15
CA GLY A 624 4.23 17.88 -5.51
C GLY A 624 4.53 18.89 -6.61
N ALA A 625 4.52 18.38 -7.84
CA ALA A 625 4.65 19.22 -9.03
C ALA A 625 3.28 19.76 -9.46
N THR A 626 3.28 20.92 -10.09
CA THR A 626 2.08 21.61 -10.57
C THR A 626 2.36 22.27 -11.91
N ASP A 627 1.31 22.41 -12.71
CA ASP A 627 1.28 23.10 -13.99
C ASP A 627 -0.04 23.88 -14.15
N GLU A 628 -0.27 24.47 -15.33
CA GLU A 628 -1.47 25.24 -15.64
C GLU A 628 -2.78 24.42 -15.63
N TYR A 629 -2.71 23.09 -15.64
CA TYR A 629 -3.87 22.20 -15.60
C TYR A 629 -4.19 21.68 -14.19
N SER A 630 -3.35 22.02 -13.19
CA SER A 630 -3.48 21.49 -11.83
C SER A 630 -4.76 21.95 -11.14
N VAL A 631 -5.59 21.01 -10.70
CA VAL A 631 -6.83 21.24 -9.93
C VAL A 631 -6.51 21.13 -8.43
N PHE A 632 -6.50 22.27 -7.73
CA PHE A 632 -5.97 22.34 -6.37
C PHE A 632 -6.97 21.94 -5.28
N TYR A 633 -6.61 20.99 -4.43
CA TYR A 633 -7.40 20.55 -3.27
C TYR A 633 -7.89 21.74 -2.40
N LYS A 634 -9.15 21.68 -1.95
CA LYS A 634 -9.88 22.73 -1.20
C LYS A 634 -10.18 24.04 -1.96
N THR A 635 -9.97 24.09 -3.27
CA THR A 635 -10.47 25.20 -4.10
C THR A 635 -11.92 24.98 -4.54
N SER A 636 -12.57 26.03 -5.02
CA SER A 636 -13.91 25.94 -5.64
C SER A 636 -13.90 25.01 -6.85
N ASP A 637 -12.84 25.08 -7.65
CA ASP A 637 -12.74 24.32 -8.90
C ASP A 637 -12.59 22.83 -8.58
N TYR A 638 -11.80 22.48 -7.56
CA TYR A 638 -11.69 21.11 -7.05
C TYR A 638 -12.99 20.57 -6.46
N GLN A 639 -13.77 21.42 -5.78
CA GLN A 639 -15.08 21.00 -5.26
C GLN A 639 -16.00 20.54 -6.40
N VAL A 640 -15.96 21.20 -7.55
CA VAL A 640 -16.79 20.87 -8.72
C VAL A 640 -16.17 19.71 -9.51
N LEU A 641 -14.93 19.89 -9.98
CA LEU A 641 -14.28 18.99 -10.94
C LEU A 641 -13.78 17.68 -10.31
N ALA A 642 -13.55 17.63 -9.01
CA ALA A 642 -13.10 16.40 -8.33
C ALA A 642 -14.17 15.85 -7.39
N MET A 643 -14.53 16.57 -6.32
CA MET A 643 -15.37 16.00 -5.27
C MET A 643 -16.82 15.73 -5.72
N GLN A 644 -17.47 16.72 -6.34
CA GLN A 644 -18.84 16.55 -6.82
C GLN A 644 -18.91 15.52 -7.96
N HIS A 645 -18.00 15.62 -8.94
CA HIS A 645 -17.92 14.66 -10.03
C HIS A 645 -17.68 13.22 -9.56
N ALA A 646 -16.76 13.00 -8.62
CA ALA A 646 -16.52 11.67 -8.05
C ALA A 646 -17.77 11.09 -7.38
N GLU A 647 -18.57 11.90 -6.69
CA GLU A 647 -19.85 11.47 -6.13
C GLU A 647 -20.89 11.13 -7.20
N ASP A 648 -20.92 11.88 -8.30
CA ASP A 648 -21.88 11.65 -9.37
C ASP A 648 -21.50 10.42 -10.21
N MET A 649 -20.22 10.18 -10.43
CA MET A 649 -19.72 8.93 -11.04
C MET A 649 -20.13 7.70 -10.22
N LEU A 650 -20.02 7.76 -8.89
CA LEU A 650 -20.46 6.65 -8.02
C LEU A 650 -21.98 6.42 -8.02
N LYS A 651 -22.79 7.40 -8.46
CA LYS A 651 -24.25 7.27 -8.63
C LYS A 651 -24.63 6.78 -10.02
N LYS A 652 -23.73 6.85 -11.01
CA LYS A 652 -23.99 6.39 -12.38
C LYS A 652 -24.25 4.89 -12.36
N ALA A 653 -25.40 4.48 -12.88
CA ALA A 653 -25.78 3.08 -12.95
C ALA A 653 -25.02 2.38 -14.09
N PRO A 654 -24.48 1.15 -13.88
CA PRO A 654 -23.99 0.32 -14.98
C PRO A 654 -25.07 0.15 -16.04
N VAL A 655 -24.73 0.38 -17.31
CA VAL A 655 -25.67 0.14 -18.41
C VAL A 655 -26.00 -1.35 -18.43
N ALA A 656 -27.27 -1.69 -18.25
CA ALA A 656 -27.71 -3.08 -18.26
C ALA A 656 -27.37 -3.70 -19.63
N ASN A 657 -26.54 -4.74 -19.62
CA ASN A 657 -26.26 -5.53 -20.82
C ASN A 657 -27.59 -6.05 -21.38
N VAL A 658 -28.08 -5.42 -22.46
CA VAL A 658 -29.09 -6.00 -23.33
C VAL A 658 -28.39 -7.11 -24.11
N LEU A 659 -28.15 -8.25 -23.44
CA LEU A 659 -27.73 -9.47 -24.10
C LEU A 659 -28.85 -9.90 -25.04
N ASN A 660 -28.62 -9.68 -26.34
CA ASN A 660 -29.20 -10.37 -27.49
C ASN A 660 -30.48 -11.16 -27.20
N GLY A 661 -31.62 -10.50 -27.41
CA GLY A 661 -32.84 -11.18 -27.79
C GLY A 661 -32.61 -11.90 -29.12
N VAL A 662 -32.19 -13.17 -29.04
CA VAL A 662 -32.33 -14.09 -30.17
C VAL A 662 -33.80 -14.45 -30.24
N ILE A 663 -34.43 -13.93 -31.28
CA ILE A 663 -35.70 -14.41 -31.80
C ILE A 663 -35.53 -15.89 -32.16
N THR A 664 -36.26 -16.77 -31.48
CA THR A 664 -36.88 -17.96 -32.07
C THR A 664 -38.33 -18.03 -31.61
#